data_AF-A0A498J2J3-F1
#
_entry.id   AF-A0A498J2J3-F1
#
_cell.length_a   1.000
_cell.length_b   1.000
_cell.length_c   1.000
_cell.angle_alpha   90.00
_cell.angle_beta   90.00
_cell.angle_gamma   90.00
#
_symmetry.space_group_name_H-M   'P 1'
#
loop_
_entity.id
_entity.type
_entity.pdbx_description
1 polymer ?
#
loop_
_entity_poly.entity_id
_entity_poly.type
_entity_poly.pdbx_seq_one_letter_code
_entity_poly.pdbx_strand_id
1 'polypeptide(L)'
;MAVFMVVVLCFLCLLCICSALLRWNEVRYRKKGLPPGTMGWPVFGETTEFLKQGPNFMKNQRARYGSFFKSHILGCPTVVSMDPEVNRYILMNEAKGLVPGYPQSMLDILGKCNIAAVHGSTHKYMRGALLALINPTMIRDQILPKIDEFMRSHLTGWDNQVINIQEKTKEMALLSSLKQIAGIESSSITPAFKTEFFKLVLGTISLPIDLPGTNYCRGFQARKNIVSMLEKLIEERRASKEVYQDMLGCLLRSDENKNKLSDEEIIDMVVTILYSGYETVSTTSMMAVKYLHDHPKVLEELRKEHLAIREKKNPEDPIDWNDLKSMKFTRAVIFETSRLATIVNGVLRKTTQDMELNGYLIPKGWRIYVYTREINYDSFLYPEPLTFNPWRWLDRSLESSTFFFIFGGGTRLCPGKELGIAEISTFLHYFVTRYRWEEVGGDKLMKFPRVEAPNGLHLRSFLNLIKSKAGLFTVANLNLSLLLGEFEPFSFTFKPRTPTPLLTDELDIVIPTIRNLDFLEMWRPFLQPYHLIIVQDGDPTKTIKVPDGFDYELYNRNDINRILGPRSSCISFKDSACRCFGYMVSKKKYIFTIDDDCFVATDPSGKPVNALEQHIKNILSPSTPFFFNTLYDPFRDGADFVRGYPFSLREGVPTAVSHGLWLNIPDYDAPTQLVKPLERNTRFVDAVLTIPKGTLFPMCGMNLAFDRDLIGPAMYFGLMGDGQPIGRYDDMWAGWCTKVITDHLGLGVKTGLPYIYHSKASNPFVNLRKEYKGIFWQEEIIPFFQSAVLPKDCTTVQACYIELSKQVKEKLSKVDPYFDKLADAMVTWIEAWDELNPNGPGAKLANGKAK
;
A
#
# COMPACT_ATOMS: atom_id res chain seq x y z
N MET A 1 44.67 -16.84 -41.62
CA MET A 1 44.61 -15.43 -42.10
C MET A 1 43.44 -15.18 -43.06
N ALA A 2 43.34 -15.87 -44.20
CA ALA A 2 42.25 -15.64 -45.17
C ALA A 2 40.84 -15.87 -44.61
N VAL A 3 40.62 -16.98 -43.88
CA VAL A 3 39.31 -17.27 -43.24
C VAL A 3 38.94 -16.19 -42.21
N PHE A 4 39.91 -15.73 -41.41
CA PHE A 4 39.70 -14.65 -40.44
C PHE A 4 39.31 -13.32 -41.12
N MET A 5 39.99 -12.96 -42.21
CA MET A 5 39.66 -11.77 -43.01
C MET A 5 38.24 -11.85 -43.61
N VAL A 6 37.83 -13.01 -44.11
CA VAL A 6 36.48 -13.23 -44.65
C VAL A 6 35.42 -13.09 -43.54
N VAL A 7 35.66 -13.66 -42.36
CA VAL A 7 34.75 -13.53 -41.22
C VAL A 7 34.61 -12.07 -40.79
N VAL A 8 35.72 -11.32 -40.70
CA VAL A 8 35.71 -9.89 -40.36
C VAL A 8 34.97 -9.08 -41.42
N LEU A 9 35.20 -9.34 -42.71
CA LEU A 9 34.51 -8.65 -43.80
C LEU A 9 33.00 -8.93 -43.79
N CYS A 10 32.60 -10.19 -43.62
CA CYS A 10 31.19 -10.57 -43.48
C CYS A 10 30.54 -9.88 -42.29
N PHE A 11 31.22 -9.80 -41.15
CA PHE A 11 30.73 -9.10 -39.96
C PHE A 11 30.56 -7.59 -40.20
N LEU A 12 31.54 -6.93 -40.84
CA LEU A 12 31.45 -5.50 -41.19
C LEU A 12 30.32 -5.23 -42.20
N CYS A 13 30.17 -6.08 -43.23
CA CYS A 13 29.06 -5.99 -44.18
C CYS A 13 27.71 -6.13 -43.47
N LEU A 14 27.59 -7.08 -42.55
CA LEU A 14 26.38 -7.26 -41.74
C LEU A 14 26.07 -6.02 -40.89
N LEU A 15 27.08 -5.45 -40.22
CA LEU A 15 26.92 -4.22 -39.43
C LEU A 15 26.47 -3.03 -40.30
N CYS A 16 27.03 -2.86 -41.49
CA CYS A 16 26.63 -1.82 -42.43
C CYS A 16 25.19 -2.00 -42.89
N ILE A 17 24.78 -3.23 -43.22
CA ILE A 17 23.40 -3.55 -43.62
C ILE A 17 22.44 -3.26 -42.46
N CYS A 18 22.74 -3.72 -41.24
CA CYS A 18 21.93 -3.46 -40.05
C CYS A 18 21.78 -1.95 -39.79
N SER A 19 22.87 -1.19 -39.87
CA SER A 19 22.87 0.26 -39.67
C SER A 19 22.05 0.98 -40.74
N ALA A 20 22.18 0.57 -42.00
CA ALA A 20 21.39 1.10 -43.11
C ALA A 20 19.89 0.82 -42.94
N LEU A 21 19.52 -0.39 -42.51
CA LEU A 21 18.14 -0.79 -42.26
C LEU A 21 17.49 0.01 -41.11
N LEU A 22 18.22 0.20 -40.01
CA LEU A 22 17.76 1.02 -38.89
C LEU A 22 17.55 2.48 -39.32
N ARG A 23 18.54 3.06 -40.01
CA ARG A 23 18.46 4.44 -40.50
C ARG A 23 17.35 4.63 -41.54
N TRP A 24 17.15 3.65 -42.43
CA TRP A 24 16.05 3.67 -43.38
C TRP A 24 14.69 3.67 -42.68
N ASN A 25 14.52 2.84 -41.64
CA ASN A 25 13.29 2.79 -40.86
C ASN A 25 13.02 4.11 -40.11
N GLU A 26 14.07 4.72 -39.54
CA GLU A 26 13.95 6.05 -38.92
C GLU A 26 13.50 7.13 -39.92
N VAL A 27 14.13 7.17 -41.10
CA VAL A 27 13.80 8.14 -42.16
C VAL A 27 12.36 7.95 -42.64
N ARG A 28 11.90 6.69 -42.82
CA ARG A 28 10.53 6.37 -43.21
C ARG A 28 9.47 6.98 -42.29
N TYR A 29 9.79 7.11 -41.00
CA TYR A 29 8.89 7.63 -39.96
C TYR A 29 9.33 9.00 -39.41
N ARG A 30 10.11 9.75 -40.19
CA ARG A 30 10.51 11.11 -39.89
C ARG A 30 9.52 12.10 -40.51
N LYS A 31 8.37 12.27 -39.87
CA LYS A 31 7.41 13.35 -40.19
C LYS A 31 7.49 14.45 -39.14
N LYS A 32 7.31 15.71 -39.56
CA LYS A 32 7.24 16.86 -38.66
C LYS A 32 6.00 16.74 -37.76
N GLY A 33 6.15 17.01 -36.47
CA GLY A 33 5.05 17.01 -35.50
C GLY A 33 4.70 15.64 -34.89
N LEU A 34 5.39 14.55 -35.23
CA LEU A 34 5.20 13.27 -34.52
C LEU A 34 5.76 13.32 -33.09
N PRO A 35 5.24 12.47 -32.17
CA PRO A 35 5.85 12.29 -30.86
C PRO A 35 7.32 11.85 -30.94
N PRO A 36 8.14 12.17 -29.92
CA PRO A 36 9.51 11.65 -29.81
C PRO A 36 9.51 10.12 -29.67
N GLY A 37 10.59 9.45 -30.05
CA GLY A 37 10.75 8.00 -29.90
C GLY A 37 11.40 7.28 -31.09
N THR A 38 11.67 5.99 -30.91
CA THR A 38 12.39 5.13 -31.86
C THR A 38 11.45 4.13 -32.54
N MET A 39 11.64 3.85 -33.82
CA MET A 39 10.83 2.85 -34.54
C MET A 39 11.46 1.46 -34.57
N GLY A 40 12.64 1.28 -33.97
CA GLY A 40 13.37 0.02 -33.91
C GLY A 40 13.69 -0.58 -35.28
N TRP A 41 13.75 -1.90 -35.34
CA TRP A 41 14.03 -2.66 -36.56
C TRP A 41 12.88 -2.56 -37.58
N PRO A 42 13.16 -2.66 -38.89
CA PRO A 42 12.11 -2.85 -39.89
C PRO A 42 11.21 -4.03 -39.53
N VAL A 43 9.90 -3.91 -39.80
CA VAL A 43 8.86 -4.95 -39.61
C VAL A 43 8.56 -5.28 -38.14
N PHE A 44 9.56 -5.60 -37.32
CA PHE A 44 9.36 -6.04 -35.92
C PHE A 44 9.51 -4.92 -34.90
N GLY A 45 10.12 -3.79 -35.28
CA GLY A 45 10.26 -2.62 -34.44
C GLY A 45 11.01 -2.89 -33.15
N GLU A 46 10.39 -2.55 -32.03
CA GLU A 46 10.88 -2.79 -30.66
C GLU A 46 10.03 -3.87 -29.95
N THR A 47 9.34 -4.72 -30.71
CA THR A 47 8.40 -5.71 -30.17
C THR A 47 9.07 -6.69 -29.21
N THR A 48 10.30 -7.13 -29.51
CA THR A 48 11.02 -8.08 -28.67
C THR A 48 11.41 -7.45 -27.34
N GLU A 49 11.93 -6.23 -27.35
CA GLU A 49 12.28 -5.45 -26.16
C GLU A 49 11.03 -5.15 -25.33
N PHE A 50 9.95 -4.72 -25.97
CA PHE A 50 8.65 -4.49 -25.34
C PHE A 50 8.13 -5.73 -24.61
N LEU A 51 8.10 -6.89 -25.28
CA LEU A 51 7.60 -8.13 -24.67
C LEU A 51 8.53 -8.67 -23.57
N LYS A 52 9.85 -8.63 -23.76
CA LYS A 52 10.82 -9.18 -22.81
C LYS A 52 11.06 -8.29 -21.59
N GLN A 53 11.15 -6.97 -21.78
CA GLN A 53 11.44 -6.04 -20.69
C GLN A 53 10.17 -5.48 -20.02
N GLY A 54 9.03 -5.50 -20.71
CA GLY A 54 7.72 -5.12 -20.18
C GLY A 54 7.70 -3.75 -19.50
N PRO A 55 7.38 -3.63 -18.20
CA PRO A 55 7.36 -2.35 -17.51
C PRO A 55 8.70 -1.60 -17.54
N ASN A 56 9.83 -2.32 -17.61
CA ASN A 56 11.14 -1.67 -17.71
C ASN A 56 11.34 -1.01 -19.08
N PHE A 57 10.83 -1.60 -20.17
CA PHE A 57 10.80 -0.94 -21.47
C PHE A 57 10.05 0.40 -21.38
N MET A 58 8.86 0.40 -20.76
CA MET A 58 8.06 1.62 -20.60
C MET A 58 8.75 2.68 -19.77
N LYS A 59 9.35 2.30 -18.63
CA LYS A 59 10.12 3.22 -17.79
C LYS A 59 11.30 3.83 -18.55
N ASN A 60 12.05 3.01 -19.29
CA ASN A 60 13.21 3.46 -20.05
C ASN A 60 12.81 4.41 -21.19
N GLN A 61 11.75 4.10 -21.94
CA GLN A 61 11.26 4.99 -22.99
C GLN A 61 10.68 6.29 -22.41
N ARG A 62 9.96 6.22 -21.30
CA ARG A 62 9.46 7.42 -20.59
C ARG A 62 10.59 8.34 -20.14
N ALA A 63 11.66 7.78 -19.58
CA ALA A 63 12.82 8.55 -19.15
C ALA A 63 13.52 9.27 -20.32
N ARG A 64 13.49 8.69 -21.53
CA ARG A 64 14.13 9.25 -22.73
C ARG A 64 13.25 10.23 -23.49
N TYR A 65 11.96 9.94 -23.60
CA TYR A 65 11.05 10.60 -24.54
C TYR A 65 9.84 11.26 -23.88
N GLY A 66 9.69 11.14 -22.56
CA GLY A 66 8.53 11.63 -21.81
C GLY A 66 7.36 10.64 -21.78
N SER A 67 6.24 11.05 -21.18
CA SER A 67 5.05 10.19 -20.98
C SER A 67 4.26 9.88 -22.26
N PHE A 68 4.65 10.47 -23.41
CA PHE A 68 3.95 10.33 -24.67
C PHE A 68 4.96 10.20 -25.81
N PHE A 69 5.14 8.99 -26.33
CA PHE A 69 6.22 8.67 -27.28
C PHE A 69 5.78 7.69 -28.36
N LYS A 70 6.46 7.69 -29.51
CA LYS A 70 6.23 6.72 -30.59
C LYS A 70 7.16 5.51 -30.48
N SER A 71 6.65 4.39 -30.94
CA SER A 71 7.38 3.13 -31.10
C SER A 71 6.79 2.32 -32.27
N HIS A 72 7.37 1.16 -32.55
CA HIS A 72 6.81 0.17 -33.46
C HIS A 72 6.68 -1.17 -32.74
N ILE A 73 5.45 -1.53 -32.36
CA ILE A 73 5.17 -2.65 -31.45
C ILE A 73 4.11 -3.55 -32.08
N LEU A 74 4.32 -4.86 -32.01
CA LEU A 74 3.43 -5.90 -32.54
C LEU A 74 3.07 -5.63 -34.02
N GLY A 75 4.09 -5.31 -34.82
CA GLY A 75 3.97 -5.12 -36.26
C GLY A 75 3.33 -3.81 -36.70
N CYS A 76 3.10 -2.83 -35.81
CA CYS A 76 2.55 -1.53 -36.22
C CYS A 76 3.21 -0.30 -35.56
N PRO A 77 3.25 0.83 -36.27
CA PRO A 77 3.49 2.14 -35.68
C PRO A 77 2.49 2.43 -34.57
N THR A 78 3.01 2.72 -33.38
CA THR A 78 2.24 2.85 -32.15
C THR A 78 2.73 4.05 -31.37
N VAL A 79 1.80 4.90 -30.91
CA VAL A 79 2.08 5.90 -29.88
C VAL A 79 1.74 5.29 -28.53
N VAL A 80 2.64 5.39 -27.55
CA VAL A 80 2.39 4.98 -26.17
C VAL A 80 2.05 6.21 -25.37
N SER A 81 0.90 6.18 -24.69
CA SER A 81 0.43 7.24 -23.81
C SER A 81 0.42 6.75 -22.37
N MET A 82 1.26 7.34 -21.53
CA MET A 82 1.36 7.10 -20.08
C MET A 82 0.83 8.30 -19.29
N ASP A 83 0.26 9.30 -19.96
CA ASP A 83 -0.30 10.50 -19.35
C ASP A 83 -1.76 10.26 -18.91
N PRO A 84 -2.11 10.47 -17.62
CA PRO A 84 -3.45 10.18 -17.12
C PRO A 84 -4.58 10.97 -17.79
N GLU A 85 -4.35 12.25 -18.10
CA GLU A 85 -5.38 13.12 -18.70
C GLU A 85 -5.57 12.81 -20.18
N VAL A 86 -4.47 12.57 -20.90
CA VAL A 86 -4.54 12.12 -22.30
C VAL A 86 -5.22 10.76 -22.38
N ASN A 87 -4.88 9.83 -21.48
CA ASN A 87 -5.52 8.52 -21.39
C ASN A 87 -7.02 8.64 -21.13
N ARG A 88 -7.42 9.47 -20.17
CA ARG A 88 -8.83 9.78 -19.90
C ARG A 88 -9.52 10.32 -21.15
N TYR A 89 -8.93 11.31 -21.82
CA TYR A 89 -9.48 11.89 -23.03
C TYR A 89 -9.69 10.83 -24.12
N ILE A 90 -8.68 10.01 -24.41
CA ILE A 90 -8.77 8.94 -25.42
C ILE A 90 -9.90 7.95 -25.08
N LEU A 91 -10.00 7.52 -23.81
CA LEU A 91 -11.00 6.55 -23.38
C LEU A 91 -12.43 7.11 -23.45
N MET A 92 -12.62 8.38 -23.11
CA MET A 92 -13.94 9.03 -23.09
C MET A 92 -14.40 9.50 -24.48
N ASN A 93 -13.48 9.64 -25.45
CA ASN A 93 -13.76 10.25 -26.76
C ASN A 93 -13.51 9.31 -27.94
N GLU A 94 -13.77 8.00 -27.80
CA GLU A 94 -13.53 7.03 -28.88
C GLU A 94 -14.17 7.47 -30.22
N ALA A 95 -15.42 7.92 -30.21
CA ALA A 95 -16.12 8.34 -31.44
C ALA A 95 -15.50 9.57 -32.15
N LYS A 96 -14.51 10.25 -31.57
CA LYS A 96 -13.81 11.41 -32.17
C LYS A 96 -12.55 11.00 -32.95
N GLY A 97 -12.72 10.09 -33.90
CA GLY A 97 -11.62 9.66 -34.79
C GLY A 97 -10.78 8.48 -34.29
N LEU A 98 -11.29 7.73 -33.31
CA LEU A 98 -10.63 6.55 -32.75
C LEU A 98 -11.53 5.31 -32.86
N VAL A 99 -10.92 4.15 -33.04
CA VAL A 99 -11.57 2.83 -32.98
C VAL A 99 -10.67 1.86 -32.20
N PRO A 100 -11.10 0.64 -31.85
CA PRO A 100 -10.21 -0.34 -31.25
C PRO A 100 -9.01 -0.63 -32.14
N GLY A 101 -7.83 -0.70 -31.53
CA GLY A 101 -6.55 -0.85 -32.23
C GLY A 101 -5.81 -2.14 -31.92
N TYR A 102 -6.51 -3.19 -31.50
CA TYR A 102 -5.89 -4.45 -31.09
C TYR A 102 -5.05 -5.09 -32.22
N PRO A 103 -4.06 -5.95 -31.87
CA PRO A 103 -3.22 -6.61 -32.85
C PRO A 103 -4.05 -7.46 -33.81
N GLN A 104 -3.60 -7.57 -35.06
CA GLN A 104 -4.30 -8.35 -36.09
C GLN A 104 -4.48 -9.83 -35.64
N SER A 105 -3.47 -10.38 -34.95
CA SER A 105 -3.54 -11.71 -34.35
C SER A 105 -4.76 -11.91 -33.44
N MET A 106 -5.11 -10.90 -32.63
CA MET A 106 -6.25 -10.96 -31.73
C MET A 106 -7.56 -10.87 -32.52
N LEU A 107 -7.63 -10.01 -33.54
CA LEU A 107 -8.84 -9.84 -34.36
C LEU A 107 -9.16 -11.12 -35.15
N ASP A 108 -8.16 -11.74 -35.77
CA ASP A 108 -8.34 -12.95 -36.58
C ASP A 108 -8.72 -14.16 -35.73
N ILE A 109 -8.21 -14.24 -34.49
CA ILE A 109 -8.40 -15.37 -33.59
C ILE A 109 -9.69 -15.24 -32.75
N LEU A 110 -10.00 -14.04 -32.27
CA LEU A 110 -11.22 -13.82 -31.46
C LEU A 110 -12.47 -13.56 -32.31
N GLY A 111 -12.29 -13.19 -33.58
CA GLY A 111 -13.36 -13.06 -34.56
C GLY A 111 -13.75 -11.62 -34.89
N LYS A 112 -14.34 -11.44 -36.06
CA LYS A 112 -14.64 -10.12 -36.63
C LYS A 112 -15.85 -9.46 -35.97
N CYS A 113 -16.76 -10.26 -35.43
CA CYS A 113 -17.94 -9.79 -34.71
C CYS A 113 -17.66 -9.58 -33.21
N ASN A 114 -16.44 -9.89 -32.76
CA ASN A 114 -16.02 -9.70 -31.38
C ASN A 114 -16.18 -8.23 -30.93
N ILE A 115 -16.64 -8.01 -29.70
CA ILE A 115 -16.84 -6.65 -29.15
C ILE A 115 -15.54 -5.82 -29.10
N ALA A 116 -14.37 -6.47 -29.03
CA ALA A 116 -13.06 -5.82 -29.10
C ALA A 116 -12.68 -5.40 -30.54
N ALA A 117 -13.33 -5.96 -31.56
CA ALA A 117 -13.10 -5.67 -32.99
C ALA A 117 -14.10 -4.63 -33.53
N VAL A 118 -15.40 -4.82 -33.23
CA VAL A 118 -16.46 -3.96 -33.78
C VAL A 118 -16.47 -2.56 -33.13
N HIS A 119 -17.03 -1.57 -33.84
CA HIS A 119 -17.18 -0.19 -33.38
C HIS A 119 -18.51 0.41 -33.87
N GLY A 120 -18.83 1.64 -33.46
CA GLY A 120 -20.04 2.34 -33.89
C GLY A 120 -21.35 1.64 -33.48
N SER A 121 -22.31 1.59 -34.41
CA SER A 121 -23.62 0.96 -34.20
C SER A 121 -23.52 -0.54 -33.92
N THR A 122 -22.66 -1.26 -34.64
CA THR A 122 -22.42 -2.70 -34.42
C THR A 122 -21.91 -2.98 -33.02
N HIS A 123 -20.96 -2.18 -32.52
CA HIS A 123 -20.51 -2.30 -31.12
C HIS A 123 -21.64 -2.03 -30.13
N LYS A 124 -22.45 -0.97 -30.34
CA LYS A 124 -23.57 -0.65 -29.46
C LYS A 124 -24.56 -1.82 -29.37
N TYR A 125 -24.85 -2.44 -30.51
CA TYR A 125 -25.73 -3.60 -30.61
C TYR A 125 -25.14 -4.83 -29.90
N MET A 126 -23.93 -5.25 -30.26
CA MET A 126 -23.25 -6.41 -29.64
C MET A 126 -23.06 -6.24 -28.13
N ARG A 127 -22.70 -5.03 -27.68
CA ARG A 127 -22.60 -4.69 -26.26
C ARG A 127 -23.95 -4.80 -25.55
N GLY A 128 -25.02 -4.34 -26.18
CA GLY A 128 -26.38 -4.44 -25.63
C GLY A 128 -26.80 -5.89 -25.42
N ALA A 129 -26.57 -6.74 -26.42
CA ALA A 129 -26.83 -8.17 -26.32
C ALA A 129 -26.01 -8.83 -25.19
N LEU A 130 -24.72 -8.50 -25.08
CA LEU A 130 -23.88 -9.00 -23.98
C LEU A 130 -24.40 -8.57 -22.62
N LEU A 131 -24.69 -7.27 -22.42
CA LEU A 131 -25.18 -6.74 -21.15
C LEU A 131 -26.54 -7.35 -20.75
N ALA A 132 -27.38 -7.73 -21.72
CA ALA A 132 -28.63 -8.42 -21.44
C ALA A 132 -28.40 -9.80 -20.78
N LEU A 133 -27.32 -10.49 -21.10
CA LEU A 133 -26.97 -11.79 -20.51
C LEU A 133 -26.45 -11.69 -19.07
N ILE A 134 -25.87 -10.55 -18.69
CA ILE A 134 -25.12 -10.38 -17.44
C ILE A 134 -25.62 -9.20 -16.59
N ASN A 135 -26.87 -8.78 -16.80
CA ASN A 135 -27.47 -7.74 -15.97
C ASN A 135 -27.67 -8.23 -14.52
N PRO A 136 -27.83 -7.34 -13.52
CA PRO A 136 -27.92 -7.73 -12.12
C PRO A 136 -29.01 -8.77 -11.80
N THR A 137 -30.14 -8.75 -12.51
CA THR A 137 -31.22 -9.73 -12.36
C THR A 137 -30.76 -11.11 -12.85
N MET A 138 -30.12 -11.17 -14.01
CA MET A 138 -29.56 -12.43 -14.54
C MET A 138 -28.45 -12.99 -13.64
N ILE A 139 -27.58 -12.11 -13.13
CA ILE A 139 -26.53 -12.52 -12.19
C ILE A 139 -27.16 -13.14 -10.95
N ARG A 140 -28.15 -12.48 -10.35
CA ARG A 140 -28.85 -12.94 -9.14
C ARG A 140 -29.57 -14.28 -9.36
N ASP A 141 -30.43 -14.35 -10.38
CA ASP A 141 -31.44 -15.40 -10.48
C ASP A 141 -30.94 -16.64 -11.23
N GLN A 142 -30.02 -16.49 -12.18
CA GLN A 142 -29.61 -17.59 -13.07
C GLN A 142 -28.13 -17.94 -12.98
N ILE A 143 -27.25 -16.96 -12.78
CA ILE A 143 -25.80 -17.19 -12.89
C ILE A 143 -25.18 -17.54 -11.54
N LEU A 144 -25.48 -16.76 -10.47
CA LEU A 144 -24.90 -17.00 -9.14
C LEU A 144 -25.17 -18.41 -8.62
N PRO A 145 -26.39 -18.99 -8.74
CA PRO A 145 -26.62 -20.38 -8.32
C PRO A 145 -25.73 -21.39 -9.05
N LYS A 146 -25.48 -21.19 -10.35
CA LYS A 146 -24.60 -22.06 -11.15
C LYS A 146 -23.13 -21.91 -10.77
N ILE A 147 -22.69 -20.68 -10.47
CA ILE A 147 -21.34 -20.40 -9.98
C ILE A 147 -21.14 -21.06 -8.61
N ASP A 148 -22.07 -20.87 -7.69
CA ASP A 148 -22.04 -21.46 -6.35
C ASP A 148 -21.89 -22.98 -6.39
N GLU A 149 -22.80 -23.64 -7.12
CA GLU A 149 -22.81 -25.09 -7.27
C GLU A 149 -21.48 -25.60 -7.84
N PHE A 150 -20.98 -24.95 -8.90
CA PHE A 150 -19.69 -25.29 -9.49
C PHE A 150 -18.52 -25.08 -8.52
N MET A 151 -18.48 -23.97 -7.79
CA MET A 151 -17.38 -23.67 -6.87
C MET A 151 -17.34 -24.66 -5.71
N ARG A 152 -18.50 -25.06 -5.18
CA ARG A 152 -18.59 -26.10 -4.14
C ARG A 152 -18.00 -27.42 -4.61
N SER A 153 -18.27 -27.85 -5.84
CA SER A 153 -17.70 -29.08 -6.39
C SER A 153 -16.22 -28.94 -6.75
N HIS A 154 -15.82 -27.84 -7.41
CA HIS A 154 -14.46 -27.63 -7.91
C HIS A 154 -13.42 -27.53 -6.79
N LEU A 155 -13.81 -26.96 -5.64
CA LEU A 155 -12.97 -26.77 -4.45
C LEU A 155 -13.04 -27.96 -3.47
N THR A 156 -13.30 -29.17 -3.95
CA THR A 156 -13.32 -30.39 -3.13
C THR A 156 -12.03 -31.19 -3.35
N GLY A 157 -11.47 -31.76 -2.28
CA GLY A 157 -10.32 -32.69 -2.35
C GLY A 157 -8.96 -32.04 -2.65
N TRP A 158 -8.79 -30.75 -2.36
CA TRP A 158 -7.48 -30.07 -2.49
C TRP A 158 -6.62 -30.16 -1.22
N ASP A 159 -7.11 -30.77 -0.15
CA ASP A 159 -6.40 -30.87 1.12
C ASP A 159 -5.19 -31.82 1.07
N ASN A 160 -4.15 -31.47 1.83
CA ASN A 160 -2.90 -32.22 1.99
C ASN A 160 -2.15 -32.48 0.67
N GLN A 161 -2.39 -31.66 -0.35
CA GLN A 161 -1.73 -31.74 -1.65
C GLN A 161 -0.97 -30.44 -1.96
N VAL A 162 0.07 -30.56 -2.79
CA VAL A 162 0.68 -29.40 -3.45
C VAL A 162 -0.07 -29.17 -4.74
N ILE A 163 -0.78 -28.05 -4.84
CA ILE A 163 -1.57 -27.67 -6.00
C ILE A 163 -0.92 -26.49 -6.72
N ASN A 164 -1.02 -26.46 -8.04
CA ASN A 164 -0.70 -25.26 -8.82
C ASN A 164 -1.95 -24.36 -8.88
N ILE A 165 -2.01 -23.32 -8.06
CA ILE A 165 -3.19 -22.44 -7.97
C ILE A 165 -3.45 -21.68 -9.27
N GLN A 166 -2.42 -21.42 -10.07
CA GLN A 166 -2.58 -20.83 -11.41
C GLN A 166 -3.37 -21.76 -12.33
N GLU A 167 -3.06 -23.05 -12.33
CA GLU A 167 -3.79 -24.03 -13.15
C GLU A 167 -5.22 -24.21 -12.65
N LYS A 168 -5.39 -24.34 -11.33
CA LYS A 168 -6.71 -24.54 -10.70
C LYS A 168 -7.67 -23.37 -10.95
N THR A 169 -7.18 -22.13 -10.91
CA THR A 169 -7.99 -20.94 -11.19
C THR A 169 -8.26 -20.75 -12.69
N LYS A 170 -7.35 -21.15 -13.58
CA LYS A 170 -7.59 -21.20 -15.03
C LYS A 170 -8.66 -22.22 -15.39
N GLU A 171 -8.58 -23.40 -14.80
CA GLU A 171 -9.60 -24.44 -14.96
C GLU A 171 -10.96 -23.99 -14.42
N MET A 172 -10.97 -23.42 -13.21
CA MET A 172 -12.17 -22.83 -12.60
C MET A 172 -12.87 -21.86 -13.55
N ALA A 173 -12.16 -20.84 -14.05
CA ALA A 173 -12.74 -19.80 -14.89
C ALA A 173 -13.29 -20.35 -16.22
N LEU A 174 -12.59 -21.32 -16.84
CA LEU A 174 -13.07 -21.94 -18.08
C LEU A 174 -14.34 -22.77 -17.86
N LEU A 175 -14.31 -23.69 -16.89
CA LEU A 175 -15.39 -24.64 -16.66
C LEU A 175 -16.65 -23.97 -16.11
N SER A 176 -16.47 -23.03 -15.17
CA SER A 176 -17.56 -22.18 -14.68
C SER A 176 -18.21 -21.41 -15.84
N SER A 177 -17.42 -20.80 -16.72
CA SER A 177 -17.95 -20.08 -17.89
C SER A 177 -18.70 -21.01 -18.84
N LEU A 178 -18.21 -22.22 -19.11
CA LEU A 178 -18.91 -23.20 -19.95
C LEU A 178 -20.24 -23.65 -19.33
N LYS A 179 -20.29 -23.85 -18.01
CA LYS A 179 -21.53 -24.16 -17.28
C LYS A 179 -22.53 -22.99 -17.36
N GLN A 180 -22.06 -21.76 -17.22
CA GLN A 180 -22.91 -20.56 -17.33
C GLN A 180 -23.46 -20.37 -18.77
N ILE A 181 -22.61 -20.60 -19.78
CA ILE A 181 -22.96 -20.37 -21.19
C ILE A 181 -23.86 -21.46 -21.74
N ALA A 182 -23.50 -22.71 -21.52
CA ALA A 182 -24.09 -23.85 -22.22
C ALA A 182 -24.52 -24.99 -21.27
N GLY A 183 -24.50 -24.80 -19.95
CA GLY A 183 -24.89 -25.86 -19.02
C GLY A 183 -24.06 -27.14 -19.16
N ILE A 184 -22.88 -27.07 -19.80
CA ILE A 184 -22.05 -28.23 -20.08
C ILE A 184 -21.30 -28.58 -18.80
N GLU A 185 -21.71 -29.67 -18.15
CA GLU A 185 -20.99 -30.28 -17.04
C GLU A 185 -20.03 -31.33 -17.57
N SER A 186 -18.73 -31.19 -17.26
CA SER A 186 -17.63 -32.17 -17.43
C SER A 186 -17.87 -33.28 -18.47
N SER A 187 -18.29 -32.92 -19.68
CA SER A 187 -18.65 -33.86 -20.73
C SER A 187 -17.40 -34.34 -21.46
N SER A 188 -17.52 -35.39 -22.27
CA SER A 188 -16.45 -35.92 -23.12
C SER A 188 -15.84 -34.87 -24.08
N ILE A 189 -16.54 -33.76 -24.37
CA ILE A 189 -16.08 -32.67 -25.23
C ILE A 189 -15.11 -31.70 -24.49
N THR A 190 -15.22 -31.63 -23.17
CA THR A 190 -14.50 -30.64 -22.34
C THR A 190 -12.97 -30.68 -22.48
N PRO A 191 -12.29 -31.86 -22.50
CA PRO A 191 -10.84 -31.92 -22.63
C PRO A 191 -10.32 -31.44 -23.99
N ALA A 192 -11.03 -31.79 -25.07
CA ALA A 192 -10.69 -31.34 -26.42
C ALA A 192 -10.87 -29.82 -26.54
N PHE A 193 -12.00 -29.30 -26.03
CA PHE A 193 -12.27 -27.86 -26.01
C PHE A 193 -11.22 -27.09 -25.20
N LYS A 194 -10.86 -27.55 -23.99
CA LYS A 194 -9.82 -26.94 -23.14
C LYS A 194 -8.48 -26.83 -23.87
N THR A 195 -8.09 -27.90 -24.58
CA THR A 195 -6.83 -27.95 -25.33
C THR A 195 -6.81 -26.94 -26.48
N GLU A 196 -7.87 -26.89 -27.29
CA GLU A 196 -7.97 -25.93 -28.38
C GLU A 196 -8.08 -24.50 -27.84
N PHE A 197 -8.83 -24.29 -26.76
CA PHE A 197 -8.99 -22.97 -26.16
C PHE A 197 -7.66 -22.40 -25.63
N PHE A 198 -6.81 -23.23 -25.02
CA PHE A 198 -5.48 -22.80 -24.62
C PHE A 198 -4.61 -22.36 -25.82
N LYS A 199 -4.64 -23.11 -26.93
CA LYS A 199 -3.94 -22.73 -28.18
C LYS A 199 -4.47 -21.42 -28.74
N LEU A 200 -5.79 -21.22 -28.74
CA LEU A 200 -6.46 -19.98 -29.13
C LEU A 200 -5.93 -18.81 -28.30
N VAL A 201 -5.94 -18.96 -26.98
CA VAL A 201 -5.49 -17.93 -26.02
C VAL A 201 -4.04 -17.52 -26.27
N LEU A 202 -3.13 -18.49 -26.45
CA LEU A 202 -1.71 -18.22 -26.73
C LEU A 202 -1.47 -17.51 -28.07
N GLY A 203 -2.32 -17.74 -29.07
CA GLY A 203 -2.17 -17.11 -30.38
C GLY A 203 -2.53 -15.62 -30.41
N THR A 204 -3.39 -15.14 -29.51
CA THR A 204 -3.95 -13.77 -29.57
C THR A 204 -2.91 -12.64 -29.44
N ILE A 205 -1.82 -12.85 -28.70
CA ILE A 205 -0.72 -11.88 -28.53
C ILE A 205 0.54 -12.42 -29.20
N SER A 206 0.51 -12.46 -30.54
CA SER A 206 1.63 -12.92 -31.35
C SER A 206 1.76 -12.09 -32.63
N LEU A 207 2.87 -12.23 -33.34
CA LEU A 207 3.01 -11.62 -34.67
C LEU A 207 2.13 -12.39 -35.65
N PRO A 208 1.33 -11.70 -36.50
CA PRO A 208 0.39 -12.32 -37.42
C PRO A 208 1.12 -12.92 -38.64
N ILE A 209 1.94 -13.94 -38.39
CA ILE A 209 2.73 -14.66 -39.39
C ILE A 209 2.18 -16.07 -39.48
N ASP A 210 1.46 -16.37 -40.56
CA ASP A 210 0.84 -17.68 -40.77
C ASP A 210 1.84 -18.70 -41.31
N LEU A 211 2.78 -19.12 -40.45
CA LEU A 211 3.73 -20.18 -40.75
C LEU A 211 3.57 -21.35 -39.76
N PRO A 212 3.71 -22.60 -40.21
CA PRO A 212 3.69 -23.77 -39.33
C PRO A 212 4.65 -23.60 -38.15
N GLY A 213 4.18 -23.95 -36.95
CA GLY A 213 4.96 -23.86 -35.71
C GLY A 213 4.86 -22.53 -34.96
N THR A 214 4.33 -21.47 -35.59
CA THR A 214 4.07 -20.18 -34.92
C THR A 214 2.86 -20.26 -33.97
N ASN A 215 2.86 -19.43 -32.92
CA ASN A 215 1.69 -19.30 -32.03
C ASN A 215 0.45 -18.79 -32.78
N TYR A 216 0.64 -17.90 -33.76
CA TYR A 216 -0.45 -17.37 -34.57
C TYR A 216 -1.16 -18.47 -35.37
N CYS A 217 -0.42 -19.26 -36.15
CA CYS A 217 -0.97 -20.36 -36.94
C CYS A 217 -1.71 -21.38 -36.06
N ARG A 218 -1.12 -21.76 -34.90
CA ARG A 218 -1.78 -22.65 -33.93
C ARG A 218 -3.08 -22.08 -33.37
N GLY A 219 -3.08 -20.81 -32.98
CA GLY A 219 -4.28 -20.14 -32.46
C GLY A 219 -5.37 -19.99 -33.50
N PHE A 220 -5.00 -19.71 -34.75
CA PHE A 220 -5.94 -19.61 -35.87
C PHE A 220 -6.59 -20.96 -36.20
N GLN A 221 -5.81 -22.06 -36.20
CA GLN A 221 -6.37 -23.40 -36.37
C GLN A 221 -7.29 -23.78 -35.19
N ALA A 222 -6.89 -23.44 -33.97
CA ALA A 222 -7.71 -23.68 -32.79
C ALA A 222 -9.04 -22.92 -32.82
N ARG A 223 -9.06 -21.68 -33.35
CA ARG A 223 -10.30 -20.95 -33.63
C ARG A 223 -11.22 -21.76 -34.53
N LYS A 224 -10.73 -22.28 -35.67
CA LYS A 224 -11.57 -23.07 -36.59
C LYS A 224 -12.19 -24.28 -35.90
N ASN A 225 -11.41 -24.96 -35.07
CA ASN A 225 -11.88 -26.13 -34.33
C ASN A 225 -12.95 -25.73 -33.29
N ILE A 226 -12.75 -24.64 -32.55
CA ILE A 226 -13.72 -24.13 -31.57
C ILE A 226 -15.01 -23.67 -32.23
N VAL A 227 -14.92 -22.96 -33.36
CA VAL A 227 -16.08 -22.53 -34.14
C VAL A 227 -16.91 -23.75 -34.55
N SER A 228 -16.27 -24.78 -35.13
CA SER A 228 -16.97 -26.02 -35.52
C SER A 228 -17.64 -26.73 -34.34
N MET A 229 -17.00 -26.77 -33.16
CA MET A 229 -17.61 -27.34 -31.95
C MET A 229 -18.84 -26.54 -31.49
N LEU A 230 -18.78 -25.20 -31.57
CA LEU A 230 -19.88 -24.32 -31.16
C LEU A 230 -21.03 -24.33 -32.18
N GLU A 231 -20.75 -24.42 -33.48
CA GLU A 231 -21.75 -24.61 -34.54
C GLU A 231 -22.56 -25.88 -34.29
N LYS A 232 -21.86 -27.00 -34.06
CA LYS A 232 -22.51 -28.27 -33.74
C LYS A 232 -23.41 -28.18 -32.50
N LEU A 233 -22.94 -27.51 -31.44
CA LEU A 233 -23.72 -27.30 -30.22
C LEU A 233 -24.97 -26.45 -30.48
N ILE A 234 -24.87 -25.42 -31.32
CA ILE A 234 -26.02 -24.58 -31.71
C ILE A 234 -27.04 -25.40 -32.51
N GLU A 235 -26.58 -26.22 -33.46
CA GLU A 235 -27.43 -27.11 -34.25
C GLU A 235 -28.17 -28.13 -33.37
N GLU A 236 -27.45 -28.80 -32.46
CA GLU A 236 -28.02 -29.75 -31.50
C GLU A 236 -29.12 -29.10 -30.63
N ARG A 237 -28.87 -27.88 -30.15
CA ARG A 237 -29.85 -27.14 -29.32
C ARG A 237 -31.07 -26.67 -30.08
N ARG A 238 -30.93 -26.28 -31.35
CA ARG A 238 -32.06 -25.91 -32.20
C ARG A 238 -32.90 -27.11 -32.61
N ALA A 239 -32.27 -28.28 -32.76
CA ALA A 239 -32.97 -29.54 -33.03
C ALA A 239 -33.69 -30.10 -31.79
N SER A 240 -33.23 -29.74 -30.58
CA SER A 240 -33.85 -30.12 -29.31
C SER A 240 -35.18 -29.40 -29.07
N LYS A 241 -36.12 -30.06 -28.40
CA LYS A 241 -37.39 -29.46 -27.92
C LYS A 241 -37.26 -28.83 -26.54
N GLU A 242 -36.09 -28.89 -25.92
CA GLU A 242 -35.85 -28.40 -24.57
C GLU A 242 -35.70 -26.87 -24.53
N VAL A 243 -36.16 -26.25 -23.44
CA VAL A 243 -36.01 -24.81 -23.20
C VAL A 243 -34.80 -24.56 -22.29
N TYR A 244 -33.69 -24.12 -22.89
CA TYR A 244 -32.43 -23.89 -22.15
C TYR A 244 -32.39 -22.52 -21.46
N GLN A 245 -32.31 -22.48 -20.12
CA GLN A 245 -32.21 -21.24 -19.32
C GLN A 245 -30.74 -20.80 -19.08
N ASP A 246 -29.86 -21.03 -20.04
CA ASP A 246 -28.46 -20.58 -19.99
C ASP A 246 -28.21 -19.45 -21.02
N MET A 247 -27.00 -18.88 -21.01
CA MET A 247 -26.71 -17.71 -21.86
C MET A 247 -26.89 -18.02 -23.34
N LEU A 248 -26.46 -19.21 -23.80
CA LEU A 248 -26.62 -19.62 -25.19
C LEU A 248 -28.09 -19.82 -25.55
N GLY A 249 -28.90 -20.42 -24.67
CA GLY A 249 -30.34 -20.52 -24.85
C GLY A 249 -31.02 -19.14 -24.94
N CYS A 250 -30.59 -18.18 -24.13
CA CYS A 250 -31.06 -16.79 -24.20
C CYS A 250 -30.69 -16.11 -25.52
N LEU A 251 -29.47 -16.32 -26.04
CA LEU A 251 -29.05 -15.79 -27.33
C LEU A 251 -29.87 -16.38 -28.49
N LEU A 252 -30.13 -17.69 -28.45
CA LEU A 252 -30.91 -18.39 -29.48
C LEU A 252 -32.40 -18.01 -29.48
N ARG A 253 -32.98 -17.63 -28.33
CA ARG A 253 -34.39 -17.20 -28.19
C ARG A 253 -34.69 -15.76 -28.63
N SER A 254 -33.68 -14.98 -29.01
CA SER A 254 -33.84 -13.55 -29.32
C SER A 254 -34.77 -13.23 -30.52
N ASP A 255 -35.43 -14.24 -31.10
CA ASP A 255 -36.41 -14.19 -32.18
C ASP A 255 -37.60 -13.23 -31.95
N GLU A 256 -37.92 -12.84 -30.70
CA GLU A 256 -39.09 -11.97 -30.40
C GLU A 256 -38.81 -10.45 -30.43
N ASN A 257 -37.56 -10.01 -30.61
CA ASN A 257 -37.19 -8.59 -30.68
C ASN A 257 -36.38 -8.26 -31.94
N LYS A 258 -36.49 -6.99 -32.40
CA LYS A 258 -36.01 -6.43 -33.69
C LYS A 258 -34.54 -6.64 -34.09
N ASN A 259 -33.71 -7.40 -33.35
CA ASN A 259 -32.30 -7.62 -33.69
C ASN A 259 -31.84 -9.06 -33.39
N LYS A 260 -32.15 -10.01 -34.28
CA LYS A 260 -31.64 -11.39 -34.25
C LYS A 260 -30.14 -11.41 -34.57
N LEU A 261 -29.35 -11.99 -33.67
CA LEU A 261 -27.92 -12.23 -33.90
C LEU A 261 -27.76 -13.39 -34.90
N SER A 262 -26.82 -13.25 -35.83
CA SER A 262 -26.35 -14.34 -36.67
C SER A 262 -25.56 -15.39 -35.88
N ASP A 263 -25.41 -16.58 -36.44
CA ASP A 263 -24.65 -17.66 -35.79
C ASP A 263 -23.19 -17.26 -35.58
N GLU A 264 -22.58 -16.55 -36.53
CA GLU A 264 -21.23 -15.99 -36.40
C GLU A 264 -21.13 -15.00 -35.22
N GLU A 265 -22.13 -14.11 -35.06
CA GLU A 265 -22.17 -13.17 -33.94
C GLU A 265 -22.38 -13.88 -32.59
N ILE A 266 -23.20 -14.93 -32.54
CA ILE A 266 -23.41 -15.74 -31.33
C ILE A 266 -22.12 -16.46 -30.95
N ILE A 267 -21.45 -17.09 -31.90
CA ILE A 267 -20.19 -17.81 -31.69
C ILE A 267 -19.10 -16.85 -31.20
N ASP A 268 -18.93 -15.70 -31.86
CA ASP A 268 -17.95 -14.70 -31.45
C ASP A 268 -18.30 -14.09 -30.07
N MET A 269 -19.59 -13.99 -29.72
CA MET A 269 -20.02 -13.60 -28.37
C MET A 269 -19.61 -14.63 -27.32
N VAL A 270 -19.84 -15.93 -27.58
CA VAL A 270 -19.44 -17.02 -26.68
C VAL A 270 -17.92 -17.03 -26.50
N VAL A 271 -17.15 -16.93 -27.60
CA VAL A 271 -15.68 -16.84 -27.56
C VAL A 271 -15.23 -15.60 -26.77
N THR A 272 -15.92 -14.46 -26.91
CA THR A 272 -15.64 -13.24 -26.15
C THR A 272 -15.77 -13.46 -24.64
N ILE A 273 -16.89 -14.06 -24.20
CA ILE A 273 -17.17 -14.30 -22.78
C ILE A 273 -16.13 -15.27 -22.21
N LEU A 274 -15.88 -16.39 -22.90
CA LEU A 274 -14.89 -17.38 -22.50
C LEU A 274 -13.49 -16.79 -22.40
N TYR A 275 -13.00 -16.11 -23.45
CA TYR A 275 -11.65 -15.54 -23.46
C TYR A 275 -11.46 -14.49 -22.36
N SER A 276 -12.42 -13.57 -22.23
CA SER A 276 -12.32 -12.47 -21.27
C SER A 276 -12.43 -12.97 -19.83
N GLY A 277 -13.37 -13.88 -19.55
CA GLY A 277 -13.52 -14.50 -18.24
C GLY A 277 -12.30 -15.33 -17.87
N TYR A 278 -11.83 -16.19 -18.78
CA TYR A 278 -10.69 -17.06 -18.55
C TYR A 278 -9.44 -16.30 -18.12
N GLU A 279 -8.98 -15.32 -18.89
CA GLU A 279 -7.73 -14.62 -18.58
C GLU A 279 -7.86 -13.71 -17.35
N THR A 280 -8.96 -12.96 -17.21
CA THR A 280 -9.05 -11.93 -16.17
C THR A 280 -9.47 -12.48 -14.81
N VAL A 281 -10.46 -13.38 -14.76
CA VAL A 281 -10.97 -13.98 -13.52
C VAL A 281 -9.93 -14.91 -12.92
N SER A 282 -9.34 -15.81 -13.73
CA SER A 282 -8.35 -16.76 -13.20
C SER A 282 -7.13 -16.06 -12.61
N THR A 283 -6.54 -15.11 -13.33
CA THR A 283 -5.37 -14.37 -12.88
C THR A 283 -5.68 -13.51 -11.66
N THR A 284 -6.86 -12.88 -11.59
CA THR A 284 -7.25 -12.11 -10.40
C THR A 284 -7.44 -13.02 -9.19
N SER A 285 -8.09 -14.18 -9.34
CA SER A 285 -8.22 -15.17 -8.27
C SER A 285 -6.86 -15.70 -7.80
N MET A 286 -5.97 -16.05 -8.72
CA MET A 286 -4.59 -16.47 -8.41
C MET A 286 -3.84 -15.40 -7.61
N MET A 287 -3.86 -14.15 -8.08
CA MET A 287 -3.17 -13.05 -7.43
C MET A 287 -3.80 -12.67 -6.08
N ALA A 288 -5.11 -12.80 -5.94
CA ALA A 288 -5.79 -12.58 -4.66
C ALA A 288 -5.31 -13.60 -3.62
N VAL A 289 -5.22 -14.89 -3.98
CA VAL A 289 -4.67 -15.93 -3.08
C VAL A 289 -3.22 -15.63 -2.70
N LYS A 290 -2.38 -15.22 -3.66
CA LYS A 290 -0.99 -14.81 -3.41
C LYS A 290 -0.91 -13.63 -2.44
N TYR A 291 -1.68 -12.57 -2.69
CA TYR A 291 -1.62 -11.38 -1.84
C TYR A 291 -2.22 -11.62 -0.46
N LEU A 292 -3.25 -12.45 -0.34
CA LEU A 292 -3.79 -12.84 0.96
C LEU A 292 -2.78 -13.66 1.79
N HIS A 293 -2.02 -14.54 1.15
CA HIS A 293 -0.92 -15.26 1.80
C HIS A 293 0.13 -14.29 2.35
N ASP A 294 0.56 -13.33 1.53
CA ASP A 294 1.62 -12.38 1.90
C ASP A 294 1.16 -11.33 2.93
N HIS A 295 -0.14 -11.20 3.18
CA HIS A 295 -0.72 -10.18 4.06
C HIS A 295 -1.70 -10.81 5.07
N PRO A 296 -1.19 -11.45 6.14
CA PRO A 296 -2.02 -12.19 7.10
C PRO A 296 -3.16 -11.38 7.72
N LYS A 297 -2.94 -10.07 7.99
CA LYS A 297 -3.98 -9.17 8.50
C LYS A 297 -5.17 -9.03 7.55
N VAL A 298 -4.90 -8.96 6.25
CA VAL A 298 -5.96 -8.91 5.23
C VAL A 298 -6.71 -10.24 5.18
N LEU A 299 -5.98 -11.35 5.19
CA LEU A 299 -6.58 -12.68 5.19
C LEU A 299 -7.46 -12.92 6.41
N GLU A 300 -7.03 -12.47 7.60
CA GLU A 300 -7.81 -12.55 8.82
C GLU A 300 -9.13 -11.79 8.69
N GLU A 301 -9.09 -10.54 8.21
CA GLU A 301 -10.30 -9.72 8.02
C GLU A 301 -11.24 -10.31 6.96
N LEU A 302 -10.70 -10.79 5.84
CA LEU A 302 -11.48 -11.48 4.82
C LEU A 302 -12.13 -12.76 5.37
N ARG A 303 -11.41 -13.53 6.19
CA ARG A 303 -11.96 -14.72 6.85
C ARG A 303 -13.06 -14.36 7.84
N LYS A 304 -12.92 -13.28 8.63
CA LYS A 304 -13.99 -12.81 9.52
C LYS A 304 -15.28 -12.54 8.74
N GLU A 305 -15.18 -11.82 7.61
CA GLU A 305 -16.32 -11.56 6.72
C GLU A 305 -17.01 -12.86 6.25
N HIS A 306 -16.24 -13.82 5.72
CA HIS A 306 -16.83 -15.04 5.18
C HIS A 306 -17.28 -16.07 6.23
N LEU A 307 -16.61 -16.15 7.38
CA LEU A 307 -17.04 -17.01 8.47
C LEU A 307 -18.35 -16.51 9.08
N ALA A 308 -18.55 -15.20 9.19
CA ALA A 308 -19.83 -14.62 9.65
C ALA A 308 -21.00 -14.91 8.69
N ILE A 309 -20.74 -14.99 7.37
CA ILE A 309 -21.71 -15.50 6.39
C ILE A 309 -21.96 -16.99 6.63
N ARG A 310 -20.90 -17.76 6.90
CA ARG A 310 -21.03 -19.21 7.02
C ARG A 310 -21.76 -19.64 8.28
N GLU A 311 -21.58 -18.94 9.41
CA GLU A 311 -22.26 -19.18 10.69
C GLU A 311 -23.80 -19.10 10.60
N LYS A 312 -24.33 -18.39 9.60
CA LYS A 312 -25.78 -18.20 9.41
C LYS A 312 -26.44 -19.27 8.55
N LYS A 313 -25.67 -20.23 8.02
CA LYS A 313 -26.21 -21.28 7.15
C LYS A 313 -25.63 -22.66 7.48
N ASN A 314 -26.29 -23.71 7.02
CA ASN A 314 -25.79 -25.06 7.13
C ASN A 314 -24.57 -25.27 6.22
N PRO A 315 -23.74 -26.31 6.46
CA PRO A 315 -22.53 -26.58 5.67
C PRO A 315 -22.76 -26.62 4.15
N GLU A 316 -23.88 -27.22 3.73
CA GLU A 316 -24.24 -27.42 2.33
C GLU A 316 -25.13 -26.31 1.73
N ASP A 317 -25.50 -25.30 2.52
CA ASP A 317 -26.36 -24.23 2.00
C ASP A 317 -25.59 -23.32 1.05
N PRO A 318 -26.13 -23.02 -0.14
CA PRO A 318 -25.50 -22.11 -1.09
C PRO A 318 -25.43 -20.69 -0.54
N ILE A 319 -24.44 -19.92 -1.00
CA ILE A 319 -24.48 -18.46 -0.84
C ILE A 319 -25.56 -17.87 -1.74
N ASP A 320 -26.23 -16.84 -1.26
CA ASP A 320 -27.23 -16.12 -2.03
C ASP A 320 -26.77 -14.71 -2.39
N TRP A 321 -27.64 -13.97 -3.08
CA TRP A 321 -27.36 -12.62 -3.53
C TRP A 321 -27.14 -11.60 -2.41
N ASN A 322 -27.79 -11.79 -1.26
CA ASN A 322 -27.59 -10.92 -0.11
C ASN A 322 -26.26 -11.21 0.57
N ASP A 323 -25.86 -12.48 0.63
CA ASP A 323 -24.51 -12.85 1.08
C ASP A 323 -23.45 -12.19 0.20
N LEU A 324 -23.56 -12.33 -1.12
CA LEU A 324 -22.61 -11.72 -2.06
C LEU A 324 -22.53 -10.20 -1.91
N LYS A 325 -23.67 -9.52 -1.74
CA LYS A 325 -23.72 -8.07 -1.47
C LYS A 325 -23.07 -7.67 -0.15
N SER A 326 -23.06 -8.57 0.83
CA SER A 326 -22.44 -8.32 2.14
C SER A 326 -20.92 -8.40 2.12
N MET A 327 -20.33 -9.00 1.07
CA MET A 327 -18.87 -9.20 0.90
C MET A 327 -18.12 -7.91 0.51
N LYS A 328 -18.24 -6.86 1.33
CA LYS A 328 -17.69 -5.52 1.06
C LYS A 328 -16.17 -5.53 1.07
N PHE A 329 -15.56 -6.21 2.05
CA PHE A 329 -14.11 -6.31 2.15
C PHE A 329 -13.54 -7.24 1.06
N THR A 330 -14.26 -8.29 0.67
CA THR A 330 -13.91 -9.10 -0.50
C THR A 330 -13.84 -8.26 -1.78
N ARG A 331 -14.84 -7.40 -2.04
CA ARG A 331 -14.80 -6.47 -3.20
C ARG A 331 -13.57 -5.56 -3.13
N ALA A 332 -13.24 -5.06 -1.94
CA ALA A 332 -12.06 -4.25 -1.71
C ALA A 332 -10.75 -5.01 -2.00
N VAL A 333 -10.66 -6.28 -1.59
CA VAL A 333 -9.53 -7.19 -1.90
C VAL A 333 -9.42 -7.42 -3.40
N ILE A 334 -10.53 -7.63 -4.10
CA ILE A 334 -10.54 -7.82 -5.57
C ILE A 334 -10.01 -6.57 -6.26
N PHE A 335 -10.48 -5.38 -5.86
CA PHE A 335 -10.05 -4.13 -6.48
C PHE A 335 -8.58 -3.84 -6.23
N GLU A 336 -8.11 -4.06 -5.01
CA GLU A 336 -6.70 -3.88 -4.69
C GLU A 336 -5.81 -4.90 -5.40
N THR A 337 -6.30 -6.14 -5.57
CA THR A 337 -5.62 -7.17 -6.36
C THR A 337 -5.51 -6.73 -7.81
N SER A 338 -6.63 -6.31 -8.42
CA SER A 338 -6.65 -5.87 -9.82
C SER A 338 -5.76 -4.65 -10.06
N ARG A 339 -5.72 -3.70 -9.10
CA ARG A 339 -4.83 -2.53 -9.13
C ARG A 339 -3.36 -2.95 -9.06
N LEU A 340 -2.97 -3.63 -7.98
CA LEU A 340 -1.56 -3.87 -7.65
C LEU A 340 -0.91 -4.92 -8.56
N ALA A 341 -1.65 -5.97 -8.93
CA ALA A 341 -1.19 -6.93 -9.94
C ALA A 341 -1.20 -6.30 -11.35
N THR A 342 -2.06 -5.31 -11.57
CA THR A 342 -2.35 -4.72 -12.88
C THR A 342 -2.66 -5.79 -13.92
N ILE A 343 -3.79 -6.45 -13.73
CA ILE A 343 -4.25 -7.57 -14.56
C ILE A 343 -4.33 -7.18 -16.04
N VAL A 344 -4.74 -5.93 -16.32
CA VAL A 344 -4.72 -5.34 -17.66
C VAL A 344 -3.84 -4.08 -17.64
N ASN A 345 -2.72 -4.13 -18.37
CA ASN A 345 -1.71 -3.06 -18.39
C ASN A 345 -2.13 -1.80 -19.20
N GLY A 346 -3.13 -1.94 -20.08
CA GLY A 346 -3.62 -0.86 -20.94
C GLY A 346 -4.48 -1.36 -22.08
N VAL A 347 -4.97 -0.46 -22.92
CA VAL A 347 -5.81 -0.78 -24.09
C VAL A 347 -5.29 -0.11 -25.36
N LEU A 348 -5.59 -0.70 -26.52
CA LEU A 348 -5.16 -0.17 -27.80
C LEU A 348 -6.31 0.55 -28.52
N ARG A 349 -5.98 1.70 -29.12
CA ARG A 349 -6.82 2.43 -30.06
C ARG A 349 -6.12 2.57 -31.40
N LYS A 350 -6.87 2.86 -32.45
CA LYS A 350 -6.38 3.15 -33.78
C LYS A 350 -7.03 4.41 -34.29
N THR A 351 -6.24 5.31 -34.87
CA THR A 351 -6.74 6.55 -35.47
C THR A 351 -7.41 6.25 -36.81
N THR A 352 -8.57 6.87 -37.06
CA THR A 352 -9.28 6.77 -38.35
C THR A 352 -8.95 7.93 -39.29
N GLN A 353 -8.30 8.97 -38.77
CA GLN A 353 -7.84 10.16 -39.46
C GLN A 353 -6.56 10.69 -38.80
N ASP A 354 -5.84 11.57 -39.49
CA ASP A 354 -4.78 12.36 -38.86
C ASP A 354 -5.41 13.20 -37.74
N MET A 355 -4.85 13.17 -36.54
CA MET A 355 -5.40 13.92 -35.40
C MET A 355 -4.29 14.47 -34.51
N GLU A 356 -4.56 15.61 -33.87
CA GLU A 356 -3.65 16.18 -32.88
C GLU A 356 -3.97 15.65 -31.48
N LEU A 357 -2.95 15.20 -30.76
CA LEU A 357 -3.07 14.72 -29.40
C LEU A 357 -1.80 15.07 -28.61
N ASN A 358 -1.97 15.68 -27.43
CA ASN A 358 -0.87 16.14 -26.58
C ASN A 358 0.15 17.05 -27.32
N GLY A 359 -0.33 17.90 -28.24
CA GLY A 359 0.51 18.78 -29.06
C GLY A 359 1.27 18.09 -30.21
N TYR A 360 0.97 16.82 -30.48
CA TYR A 360 1.59 16.05 -31.56
C TYR A 360 0.57 15.57 -32.58
N LEU A 361 1.00 15.51 -33.85
CA LEU A 361 0.26 14.87 -34.93
C LEU A 361 0.37 13.35 -34.82
N ILE A 362 -0.77 12.66 -34.76
CA ILE A 362 -0.89 11.21 -34.81
C ILE A 362 -1.49 10.84 -36.17
N PRO A 363 -0.73 10.21 -37.09
CA PRO A 363 -1.23 9.92 -38.43
C PRO A 363 -2.36 8.88 -38.42
N LYS A 364 -3.22 8.94 -39.43
CA LYS A 364 -4.26 7.96 -39.72
C LYS A 364 -3.71 6.54 -39.75
N GLY A 365 -4.42 5.63 -39.10
CA GLY A 365 -4.09 4.21 -39.05
C GLY A 365 -3.03 3.82 -38.01
N TRP A 366 -2.41 4.79 -37.33
CA TRP A 366 -1.49 4.50 -36.22
C TRP A 366 -2.25 3.97 -35.01
N ARG A 367 -1.58 3.10 -34.25
CA ARG A 367 -2.09 2.64 -32.96
C ARG A 367 -1.74 3.63 -31.87
N ILE A 368 -2.56 3.66 -30.83
CA ILE A 368 -2.28 4.34 -29.56
C ILE A 368 -2.43 3.30 -28.46
N TYR A 369 -1.35 3.00 -27.75
CA TYR A 369 -1.39 2.18 -26.54
C TYR A 369 -1.62 3.09 -25.34
N VAL A 370 -2.86 3.07 -24.85
CA VAL A 370 -3.29 3.77 -23.64
C VAL A 370 -2.80 2.94 -22.46
N TYR A 371 -1.62 3.29 -21.94
CA TYR A 371 -0.94 2.57 -20.87
C TYR A 371 -1.45 3.05 -19.51
N THR A 372 -2.40 2.32 -18.93
CA THR A 372 -3.06 2.69 -17.67
C THR A 372 -2.32 2.16 -16.44
N ARG A 373 -1.33 1.28 -16.62
CA ARG A 373 -0.58 0.67 -15.52
C ARG A 373 -0.02 1.68 -14.53
N GLU A 374 0.59 2.78 -15.00
CA GLU A 374 1.24 3.73 -14.08
C GLU A 374 0.26 4.43 -13.14
N ILE A 375 -0.99 4.64 -13.59
CA ILE A 375 -2.05 5.27 -12.79
C ILE A 375 -2.37 4.39 -11.58
N ASN A 376 -2.34 3.07 -11.73
CA ASN A 376 -2.52 2.14 -10.63
C ASN A 376 -1.44 2.31 -9.54
N TYR A 377 -0.29 2.90 -9.85
CA TYR A 377 0.80 3.13 -8.90
C TYR A 377 1.03 4.62 -8.59
N ASP A 378 0.10 5.49 -8.98
CA ASP A 378 0.18 6.92 -8.69
C ASP A 378 -0.09 7.17 -7.21
N SER A 379 0.88 7.74 -6.50
CA SER A 379 0.78 8.04 -5.08
C SER A 379 -0.23 9.14 -4.74
N PHE A 380 -0.63 9.97 -5.72
CA PHE A 380 -1.67 10.98 -5.53
C PHE A 380 -3.06 10.34 -5.47
N LEU A 381 -3.30 9.31 -6.28
CA LEU A 381 -4.56 8.56 -6.30
C LEU A 381 -4.58 7.45 -5.25
N TYR A 382 -3.44 6.81 -5.01
CA TYR A 382 -3.30 5.66 -4.12
C TYR A 382 -2.14 5.90 -3.14
N PRO A 383 -2.41 6.44 -1.93
CA PRO A 383 -1.39 6.57 -0.90
C PRO A 383 -0.72 5.22 -0.61
N GLU A 384 0.61 5.19 -0.54
CA GLU A 384 1.41 3.95 -0.47
C GLU A 384 1.07 2.96 -1.61
N PRO A 385 1.30 3.36 -2.88
CA PRO A 385 0.74 2.66 -4.04
C PRO A 385 1.31 1.26 -4.27
N LEU A 386 2.45 0.91 -3.68
CA LEU A 386 3.05 -0.42 -3.79
C LEU A 386 2.60 -1.38 -2.69
N THR A 387 1.95 -0.88 -1.64
CA THR A 387 1.41 -1.68 -0.55
C THR A 387 0.08 -2.28 -0.97
N PHE A 388 -0.13 -3.57 -0.69
CA PHE A 388 -1.43 -4.21 -0.84
C PHE A 388 -2.32 -3.80 0.34
N ASN A 389 -3.17 -2.79 0.14
CA ASN A 389 -4.05 -2.25 1.16
C ASN A 389 -5.49 -2.19 0.64
N PRO A 390 -6.30 -3.23 0.90
CA PRO A 390 -7.71 -3.26 0.52
C PRO A 390 -8.56 -2.20 1.23
N TRP A 391 -8.23 -1.79 2.45
CA TRP A 391 -9.04 -0.83 3.21
C TRP A 391 -9.27 0.50 2.49
N ARG A 392 -8.40 0.90 1.57
CA ARG A 392 -8.59 2.10 0.74
C ARG A 392 -9.88 2.05 -0.10
N TRP A 393 -10.35 0.86 -0.46
CA TRP A 393 -11.55 0.67 -1.28
C TRP A 393 -12.84 0.58 -0.47
N LEU A 394 -12.76 0.66 0.86
CA LEU A 394 -13.96 0.80 1.70
C LEU A 394 -14.60 2.19 1.54
N ASP A 395 -13.81 3.19 1.14
CA ASP A 395 -14.32 4.44 0.60
C ASP A 395 -14.68 4.28 -0.89
N ARG A 396 -15.95 4.55 -1.23
CA ARG A 396 -16.46 4.48 -2.61
C ARG A 396 -15.99 5.63 -3.50
N SER A 397 -15.35 6.66 -2.94
CA SER A 397 -14.82 7.80 -3.69
C SER A 397 -13.77 7.38 -4.74
N LEU A 398 -12.94 6.36 -4.44
CA LEU A 398 -11.90 5.86 -5.35
C LEU A 398 -12.48 5.16 -6.58
N GLU A 399 -13.53 4.35 -6.41
CA GLU A 399 -14.24 3.71 -7.53
C GLU A 399 -14.95 4.76 -8.41
N SER A 400 -15.35 5.88 -7.81
CA SER A 400 -16.02 6.99 -8.49
C SER A 400 -15.03 8.00 -9.09
N SER A 401 -13.72 7.81 -8.90
CA SER A 401 -12.69 8.69 -9.42
C SER A 401 -12.71 8.75 -10.95
N THR A 402 -12.48 9.93 -11.52
CA THR A 402 -12.36 10.13 -12.97
C THR A 402 -11.14 9.44 -13.58
N PHE A 403 -10.21 8.96 -12.74
CA PHE A 403 -9.00 8.23 -13.15
C PHE A 403 -9.06 6.73 -12.80
N PHE A 404 -10.24 6.21 -12.43
CA PHE A 404 -10.42 4.80 -12.17
C PHE A 404 -10.48 3.99 -13.49
N PHE A 405 -9.34 3.46 -13.92
CA PHE A 405 -9.21 2.75 -15.21
C PHE A 405 -8.91 1.25 -15.10
N ILE A 406 -9.05 0.63 -13.91
CA ILE A 406 -8.83 -0.81 -13.70
C ILE A 406 -9.68 -1.66 -14.67
N PHE A 407 -10.89 -1.19 -14.98
CA PHE A 407 -11.83 -1.86 -15.89
C PHE A 407 -12.00 -1.13 -17.24
N GLY A 408 -11.03 -0.28 -17.61
CA GLY A 408 -11.13 0.61 -18.78
C GLY A 408 -11.98 1.85 -18.51
N GLY A 409 -12.57 2.43 -19.56
CA GLY A 409 -13.37 3.65 -19.44
C GLY A 409 -14.21 3.96 -20.68
N GLY A 410 -15.07 4.97 -20.56
CA GLY A 410 -15.97 5.43 -21.63
C GLY A 410 -17.00 4.38 -22.06
N THR A 411 -17.37 4.40 -23.34
CA THR A 411 -18.35 3.48 -23.95
C THR A 411 -17.89 2.01 -23.95
N ARG A 412 -16.62 1.75 -23.61
CA ARG A 412 -16.00 0.42 -23.55
C ARG A 412 -15.59 0.00 -22.14
N LEU A 413 -16.13 0.63 -21.10
CA LEU A 413 -16.02 0.12 -19.74
C LEU A 413 -16.38 -1.38 -19.71
N CYS A 414 -15.60 -2.19 -19.00
CA CYS A 414 -15.78 -3.64 -18.97
C CYS A 414 -17.24 -4.05 -18.71
N PRO A 415 -17.92 -4.74 -19.65
CA PRO A 415 -19.30 -5.19 -19.43
C PRO A 415 -19.38 -6.29 -18.37
N GLY A 416 -18.34 -7.13 -18.27
CA GLY A 416 -18.26 -8.26 -17.34
C GLY A 416 -17.84 -7.92 -15.91
N LYS A 417 -17.70 -6.64 -15.54
CA LYS A 417 -17.16 -6.22 -14.24
C LYS A 417 -17.88 -6.89 -13.06
N GLU A 418 -19.19 -6.76 -12.98
CA GLU A 418 -19.94 -7.27 -11.82
C GLU A 418 -20.07 -8.80 -11.84
N LEU A 419 -20.09 -9.44 -13.02
CA LEU A 419 -20.02 -10.90 -13.13
C LEU A 419 -18.68 -11.44 -12.62
N GLY A 420 -17.56 -10.84 -13.05
CA GLY A 420 -16.24 -11.26 -12.60
C GLY A 420 -16.06 -11.08 -11.09
N ILE A 421 -16.60 -10.01 -10.51
CA ILE A 421 -16.60 -9.80 -9.05
C ILE A 421 -17.40 -10.89 -8.35
N ALA A 422 -18.58 -11.27 -8.87
CA ALA A 422 -19.36 -12.36 -8.32
C ALA A 422 -18.57 -13.68 -8.34
N GLU A 423 -17.97 -14.02 -9.48
CA GLU A 423 -17.23 -15.27 -9.64
C GLU A 423 -15.99 -15.36 -8.73
N ILE A 424 -15.19 -14.29 -8.66
CA ILE A 424 -14.01 -14.23 -7.78
C ILE A 424 -14.43 -14.26 -6.30
N SER A 425 -15.51 -13.54 -5.93
CA SER A 425 -15.97 -13.52 -4.54
C SER A 425 -16.46 -14.88 -4.08
N THR A 426 -17.21 -15.61 -4.93
CA THR A 426 -17.66 -16.97 -4.63
C THR A 426 -16.50 -17.94 -4.51
N PHE A 427 -15.50 -17.84 -5.40
CA PHE A 427 -14.26 -18.60 -5.27
C PHE A 427 -13.54 -18.31 -3.94
N LEU A 428 -13.30 -17.04 -3.62
CA LEU A 428 -12.61 -16.65 -2.39
C LEU A 428 -13.37 -17.11 -1.15
N HIS A 429 -14.70 -16.95 -1.13
CA HIS A 429 -15.55 -17.39 -0.02
C HIS A 429 -15.31 -18.87 0.32
N TYR A 430 -15.42 -19.75 -0.68
CA TYR A 430 -15.24 -21.18 -0.46
C TYR A 430 -13.78 -21.55 -0.22
N PHE A 431 -12.83 -20.89 -0.88
CA PHE A 431 -11.41 -21.18 -0.69
C PHE A 431 -10.93 -20.83 0.72
N VAL A 432 -11.22 -19.62 1.23
CA VAL A 432 -10.67 -19.16 2.52
C VAL A 432 -11.40 -19.72 3.74
N THR A 433 -12.64 -20.18 3.57
CA THR A 433 -13.39 -20.88 4.61
C THR A 433 -12.95 -22.34 4.72
N ARG A 434 -12.64 -23.00 3.61
CA ARG A 434 -12.23 -24.42 3.58
C ARG A 434 -10.75 -24.65 3.82
N TYR A 435 -9.88 -23.75 3.38
CA TYR A 435 -8.44 -24.01 3.33
C TYR A 435 -7.59 -23.00 4.11
N ARG A 436 -6.53 -23.53 4.73
CA ARG A 436 -5.28 -22.80 5.03
C ARG A 436 -4.24 -23.24 4.01
N TRP A 437 -3.28 -22.38 3.71
CA TRP A 437 -2.27 -22.73 2.72
C TRP A 437 -0.95 -22.01 2.98
N GLU A 438 0.11 -22.59 2.43
CA GLU A 438 1.47 -22.06 2.40
C GLU A 438 1.98 -22.07 0.96
N GLU A 439 2.74 -21.05 0.57
CA GLU A 439 3.42 -21.03 -0.72
C GLU A 439 4.64 -21.98 -0.73
N VAL A 440 4.80 -22.72 -1.82
CA VAL A 440 5.91 -23.66 -2.05
C VAL A 440 6.73 -23.17 -3.24
N GLY A 441 8.05 -23.08 -3.11
CA GLY A 441 8.97 -22.83 -4.22
C GLY A 441 9.30 -21.36 -4.52
N GLY A 442 8.56 -20.39 -3.97
CA GLY A 442 8.86 -18.95 -4.12
C GLY A 442 8.86 -18.49 -5.58
N ASP A 443 7.85 -18.90 -6.33
CA ASP A 443 7.80 -18.76 -7.79
C ASP A 443 7.84 -17.29 -8.26
N LYS A 444 8.71 -17.00 -9.24
CA LYS A 444 8.85 -15.65 -9.79
C LYS A 444 7.66 -15.29 -10.68
N LEU A 445 6.91 -14.26 -10.29
CA LEU A 445 5.80 -13.74 -11.08
C LEU A 445 6.28 -12.83 -12.23
N MET A 446 5.81 -13.09 -13.43
CA MET A 446 5.83 -12.14 -14.55
C MET A 446 4.54 -11.32 -14.51
N LYS A 447 4.63 -10.01 -14.77
CA LYS A 447 3.46 -9.09 -14.80
C LYS A 447 3.15 -8.54 -16.20
N PHE A 448 3.89 -9.00 -17.20
CA PHE A 448 3.81 -8.49 -18.56
C PHE A 448 4.27 -9.54 -19.59
N PRO A 449 3.62 -9.65 -20.76
CA PRO A 449 2.40 -8.93 -21.17
C PRO A 449 1.15 -9.38 -20.39
N ARG A 450 1.24 -10.56 -19.76
CA ARG A 450 0.23 -11.15 -18.89
C ARG A 450 0.83 -11.36 -17.50
N VAL A 451 -0.03 -11.38 -16.49
CA VAL A 451 0.40 -11.78 -15.15
C VAL A 451 0.36 -13.31 -15.07
N GLU A 452 1.52 -13.93 -14.88
CA GLU A 452 1.66 -15.38 -14.79
C GLU A 452 2.86 -15.78 -13.95
N ALA A 453 2.79 -16.96 -13.34
CA ALA A 453 3.90 -17.69 -12.77
C ALA A 453 4.38 -18.70 -13.83
N PRO A 454 5.56 -18.52 -14.45
CA PRO A 454 6.00 -19.34 -15.58
C PRO A 454 6.11 -20.83 -15.24
N ASN A 455 6.48 -21.14 -13.99
CA ASN A 455 6.61 -22.50 -13.50
C ASN A 455 5.34 -23.00 -12.80
N GLY A 456 4.27 -22.20 -12.75
CA GLY A 456 3.14 -22.40 -11.83
C GLY A 456 3.32 -21.61 -10.54
N LEU A 457 2.25 -21.48 -9.76
CA LEU A 457 2.29 -20.94 -8.41
C LEU A 457 1.82 -22.05 -7.47
N HIS A 458 2.75 -22.67 -6.75
CA HIS A 458 2.47 -23.87 -5.99
C HIS A 458 2.10 -23.55 -4.55
N LEU A 459 1.00 -24.14 -4.07
CA LEU A 459 0.51 -24.00 -2.71
C LEU A 459 0.36 -25.37 -2.08
N ARG A 460 0.72 -25.50 -0.81
CA ARG A 460 0.32 -26.63 0.02
C ARG A 460 -0.93 -26.25 0.80
N SER A 461 -2.05 -26.93 0.55
CA SER A 461 -3.33 -26.65 1.20
C SER A 461 -3.63 -27.63 2.33
N PHE A 462 -4.22 -27.12 3.41
CA PHE A 462 -4.65 -27.86 4.59
C PHE A 462 -6.12 -27.55 4.88
N LEU A 463 -6.89 -28.52 5.37
CA LEU A 463 -8.26 -28.27 5.80
C LEU A 463 -8.27 -27.25 6.95
N ASN A 464 -9.14 -26.26 6.82
CA ASN A 464 -9.41 -25.33 7.89
C ASN A 464 -10.39 -25.98 8.87
N LEU A 465 -9.85 -26.51 9.98
CA LEU A 465 -10.66 -27.04 11.08
C LEU A 465 -11.37 -25.89 11.80
N ILE A 466 -12.60 -25.59 11.39
CA ILE A 466 -13.49 -24.69 12.11
C ILE A 466 -14.21 -25.53 13.17
N LYS A 467 -13.97 -25.25 14.46
CA LYS A 467 -14.79 -25.80 15.55
C LYS A 467 -16.20 -25.21 15.42
N SER A 468 -17.12 -25.90 14.77
CA SER A 468 -18.53 -25.51 14.77
C SER A 468 -19.12 -25.77 16.16
N LYS A 469 -20.12 -24.96 16.57
CA LYS A 469 -20.89 -25.14 17.82
C LYS A 469 -21.86 -26.32 17.78
N ALA A 470 -21.82 -27.17 16.75
CA ALA A 470 -22.71 -28.31 16.60
C ALA A 470 -21.92 -29.59 16.33
N GLY A 471 -21.77 -30.42 17.38
CA GLY A 471 -21.60 -31.86 17.26
C GLY A 471 -20.22 -32.38 16.87
N LEU A 472 -19.71 -33.29 17.69
CA LEU A 472 -18.62 -34.21 17.34
C LEU A 472 -18.92 -34.89 15.98
N PHE A 473 -17.95 -34.87 15.08
CA PHE A 473 -17.68 -36.04 14.24
C PHE A 473 -16.21 -36.44 14.39
N THR A 474 -16.06 -37.67 14.87
CA THR A 474 -14.87 -38.49 14.94
C THR A 474 -14.33 -38.75 13.52
N VAL A 475 -13.00 -38.91 13.37
CA VAL A 475 -12.36 -40.20 13.00
C VAL A 475 -10.83 -40.03 12.97
N ALA A 476 -10.20 -40.83 13.83
CA ALA A 476 -8.97 -41.63 13.72
C ALA A 476 -7.61 -41.03 13.29
N ASN A 477 -6.70 -41.10 14.26
CA ASN A 477 -5.36 -41.73 14.22
C ASN A 477 -4.43 -41.43 13.04
N LEU A 478 -3.30 -40.80 13.37
CA LEU A 478 -1.99 -41.30 12.97
C LEU A 478 -0.96 -41.02 14.08
N ASN A 479 -0.57 -42.10 14.75
CA ASN A 479 0.66 -42.22 15.53
C ASN A 479 1.85 -41.89 14.63
N LEU A 480 2.80 -41.10 15.13
CA LEU A 480 4.20 -41.26 14.74
C LEU A 480 5.12 -40.82 15.89
N SER A 481 5.39 -41.78 16.77
CA SER A 481 6.59 -41.79 17.60
C SER A 481 7.51 -42.88 17.08
N LEU A 482 8.80 -42.51 16.93
CA LEU A 482 10.03 -43.31 16.96
C LEU A 482 10.86 -43.43 15.67
N LEU A 483 12.16 -43.12 15.91
CA LEU A 483 13.41 -43.47 15.21
C LEU A 483 13.81 -42.50 14.08
N LEU A 484 14.90 -41.71 14.19
CA LEU A 484 16.23 -41.96 14.78
C LEU A 484 16.96 -40.65 15.13
N GLY A 485 17.81 -40.70 16.16
CA GLY A 485 19.14 -40.09 16.09
C GLY A 485 19.48 -39.06 17.16
N GLU A 486 19.90 -39.55 18.33
CA GLU A 486 20.62 -38.76 19.34
C GLU A 486 21.92 -38.18 18.76
N PHE A 487 22.10 -36.87 18.90
CA PHE A 487 23.40 -36.23 19.09
C PHE A 487 23.17 -35.03 20.02
N GLU A 488 23.63 -35.13 21.27
CA GLU A 488 23.80 -33.95 22.11
C GLU A 488 24.97 -33.09 21.59
N PRO A 489 24.78 -31.77 21.57
CA PRO A 489 25.83 -30.89 22.03
C PRO A 489 25.34 -30.13 23.26
N PHE A 490 26.17 -30.17 24.31
CA PHE A 490 26.11 -29.31 25.47
C PHE A 490 25.69 -27.88 25.06
N SER A 491 24.49 -27.46 25.44
CA SER A 491 24.11 -26.05 25.47
C SER A 491 23.70 -25.72 26.90
N PHE A 492 24.42 -24.78 27.50
CA PHE A 492 23.98 -24.14 28.73
C PHE A 492 22.61 -23.50 28.45
N THR A 493 21.55 -24.10 28.98
CA THR A 493 20.23 -23.48 29.02
C THR A 493 20.26 -22.37 30.06
N PHE A 494 20.71 -21.18 29.64
CA PHE A 494 20.17 -19.97 30.25
C PHE A 494 18.69 -19.93 29.90
N LYS A 495 17.82 -20.28 30.85
CA LYS A 495 16.45 -19.79 30.81
C LYS A 495 16.55 -18.26 30.72
N PRO A 496 16.06 -17.61 29.66
CA PRO A 496 15.92 -16.16 29.72
C PRO A 496 14.90 -15.89 30.81
N ARG A 497 15.35 -15.40 31.97
CA ARG A 497 14.48 -14.68 32.88
C ARG A 497 13.89 -13.57 32.04
N THR A 498 12.57 -13.53 31.90
CA THR A 498 11.86 -12.32 31.47
C THR A 498 12.33 -11.20 32.39
N PRO A 499 13.05 -10.18 31.91
CA PRO A 499 13.52 -9.12 32.79
C PRO A 499 12.30 -8.41 33.36
N THR A 500 12.30 -8.20 34.68
CA THR A 500 11.26 -7.42 35.37
C THR A 500 11.21 -6.02 34.75
N PRO A 501 10.03 -5.48 34.40
CA PRO A 501 9.89 -4.12 33.90
C PRO A 501 10.51 -3.10 34.88
N LEU A 502 11.27 -2.13 34.37
CA LEU A 502 11.97 -1.12 35.16
C LEU A 502 11.07 0.11 35.38
N LEU A 503 11.15 0.76 36.55
CA LEU A 503 10.48 2.04 36.83
C LEU A 503 8.95 2.04 36.67
N THR A 504 8.26 0.91 36.84
CA THR A 504 6.78 0.83 36.68
C THR A 504 6.02 1.83 37.56
N ASP A 505 6.52 2.07 38.77
CA ASP A 505 5.92 2.99 39.73
C ASP A 505 6.40 4.45 39.56
N GLU A 506 7.44 4.69 38.76
CA GLU A 506 8.11 5.99 38.60
C GLU A 506 8.01 6.56 37.19
N LEU A 507 7.44 5.83 36.22
CA LEU A 507 7.29 6.25 34.84
C LEU A 507 5.82 6.25 34.37
N ASP A 508 5.40 7.37 33.76
CA ASP A 508 4.14 7.50 33.02
C ASP A 508 4.40 7.53 31.52
N ILE A 509 3.45 6.99 30.74
CA ILE A 509 3.48 7.07 29.28
C ILE A 509 2.42 8.05 28.80
N VAL A 510 2.83 9.11 28.10
CA VAL A 510 1.93 10.16 27.59
C VAL A 510 1.68 9.98 26.10
N ILE A 511 0.41 9.76 25.74
CA ILE A 511 -0.03 9.48 24.37
C ILE A 511 -1.03 10.56 23.91
N PRO A 512 -0.64 11.48 23.03
CA PRO A 512 -1.59 12.33 22.33
C PRO A 512 -2.25 11.56 21.19
N THR A 513 -3.55 11.76 20.97
CA THR A 513 -4.25 11.06 19.89
C THR A 513 -5.46 11.84 19.39
N ILE A 514 -5.77 11.63 18.11
CA ILE A 514 -7.04 12.04 17.47
C ILE A 514 -7.75 10.84 16.80
N ARG A 515 -7.20 9.62 16.99
CA ARG A 515 -7.51 8.38 16.27
C ARG A 515 -7.90 7.27 17.27
N ASN A 516 -7.96 6.02 16.81
CA ASN A 516 -8.10 4.85 17.67
C ASN A 516 -6.75 4.45 18.27
N LEU A 517 -6.77 3.70 19.37
CA LEU A 517 -5.57 3.30 20.11
C LEU A 517 -5.19 1.83 19.89
N ASP A 518 -5.55 1.25 18.74
CA ASP A 518 -5.26 -0.14 18.41
C ASP A 518 -3.75 -0.45 18.37
N PHE A 519 -2.90 0.58 18.18
CA PHE A 519 -1.44 0.44 18.22
C PHE A 519 -0.94 -0.06 19.59
N LEU A 520 -1.69 0.18 20.67
CA LEU A 520 -1.38 -0.31 22.01
C LEU A 520 -1.30 -1.84 22.06
N GLU A 521 -2.03 -2.58 21.21
CA GLU A 521 -1.92 -4.05 21.18
C GLU A 521 -0.53 -4.52 20.72
N MET A 522 0.09 -3.81 19.77
CA MET A 522 1.45 -4.12 19.33
C MET A 522 2.47 -3.79 20.43
N TRP A 523 2.20 -2.72 21.17
CA TRP A 523 3.03 -2.24 22.26
C TRP A 523 2.75 -2.92 23.60
N ARG A 524 1.70 -3.75 23.70
CA ARG A 524 1.25 -4.41 24.94
C ARG A 524 2.38 -5.09 25.71
N PRO A 525 3.29 -5.85 25.07
CA PRO A 525 4.39 -6.49 25.80
C PRO A 525 5.33 -5.51 26.52
N PHE A 526 5.35 -4.23 26.11
CA PHE A 526 6.27 -3.21 26.61
C PHE A 526 5.56 -2.17 27.48
N LEU A 527 4.33 -1.76 27.13
CA LEU A 527 3.65 -0.61 27.76
C LEU A 527 2.60 -1.02 28.80
N GLN A 528 2.05 -2.23 28.74
CA GLN A 528 1.02 -2.69 29.68
C GLN A 528 1.40 -2.57 31.16
N PRO A 529 2.69 -2.78 31.57
CA PRO A 529 3.08 -2.63 32.97
C PRO A 529 3.07 -1.20 33.51
N TYR A 530 2.85 -0.18 32.67
CA TYR A 530 2.97 1.23 33.02
C TYR A 530 1.61 1.92 32.92
N HIS A 531 1.45 2.99 33.71
CA HIS A 531 0.28 3.85 33.66
C HIS A 531 0.32 4.75 32.41
N LEU A 532 -0.80 4.86 31.71
CA LEU A 532 -0.94 5.67 30.50
C LEU A 532 -1.73 6.95 30.78
N ILE A 533 -1.22 8.10 30.31
CA ILE A 533 -1.95 9.36 30.26
C ILE A 533 -2.26 9.66 28.80
N ILE A 534 -3.52 9.52 28.42
CA ILE A 534 -3.99 9.71 27.06
C ILE A 534 -4.62 11.09 26.94
N VAL A 535 -4.16 11.89 25.99
CA VAL A 535 -4.71 13.22 25.71
C VAL A 535 -5.35 13.24 24.33
N GLN A 536 -6.68 13.22 24.31
CA GLN A 536 -7.48 13.36 23.10
C GLN A 536 -7.49 14.80 22.62
N ASP A 537 -7.05 14.99 21.39
CA ASP A 537 -7.17 16.25 20.66
C ASP A 537 -8.27 16.18 19.58
N GLY A 538 -8.74 17.33 19.12
CA GLY A 538 -9.85 17.43 18.17
C GLY A 538 -11.24 17.40 18.80
N ASP A 539 -12.18 16.66 18.18
CA ASP A 539 -13.59 16.67 18.57
C ASP A 539 -13.83 15.87 19.87
N PRO A 540 -14.18 16.54 20.99
CA PRO A 540 -14.36 15.87 22.28
C PRO A 540 -15.61 14.98 22.34
N THR A 541 -16.50 15.04 21.33
CA THR A 541 -17.67 14.15 21.26
C THR A 541 -17.33 12.76 20.75
N LYS A 542 -16.17 12.58 20.12
CA LYS A 542 -15.70 11.26 19.68
C LYS A 542 -15.18 10.48 20.86
N THR A 543 -15.69 9.26 21.05
CA THR A 543 -15.18 8.36 22.09
C THR A 543 -13.95 7.62 21.59
N ILE A 544 -12.83 7.80 22.28
CA ILE A 544 -11.62 6.99 22.08
C ILE A 544 -11.75 5.72 22.94
N LYS A 545 -11.54 4.56 22.31
CA LYS A 545 -11.52 3.26 22.99
C LYS A 545 -10.08 2.84 23.25
N VAL A 546 -9.75 2.62 24.53
CA VAL A 546 -8.49 2.01 24.95
C VAL A 546 -8.70 0.49 25.05
N PRO A 547 -7.79 -0.36 24.53
CA PRO A 547 -7.90 -1.80 24.68
C PRO A 547 -7.91 -2.24 26.15
N ASP A 548 -8.54 -3.38 26.44
CA ASP A 548 -8.68 -3.89 27.80
C ASP A 548 -7.31 -4.22 28.44
N GLY A 549 -7.23 -4.04 29.76
CA GLY A 549 -6.07 -4.43 30.56
C GLY A 549 -4.90 -3.44 30.60
N PHE A 550 -5.10 -2.20 30.13
CA PHE A 550 -4.21 -1.07 30.39
C PHE A 550 -4.73 -0.24 31.57
N ASP A 551 -3.83 0.25 32.41
CA ASP A 551 -4.10 1.26 33.44
C ASP A 551 -3.93 2.65 32.81
N TYR A 552 -5.00 3.46 32.79
CA TYR A 552 -4.95 4.74 32.08
C TYR A 552 -5.90 5.81 32.63
N GLU A 553 -5.49 7.06 32.40
CA GLU A 553 -6.35 8.24 32.46
C GLU A 553 -6.52 8.81 31.04
N LEU A 554 -7.73 9.27 30.72
CA LEU A 554 -8.04 9.88 29.42
C LEU A 554 -8.60 11.28 29.63
N TYR A 555 -7.96 12.25 28.98
CA TYR A 555 -8.33 13.65 29.01
C TYR A 555 -8.71 14.14 27.61
N ASN A 556 -9.72 14.99 27.50
CA ASN A 556 -10.02 15.70 26.25
C ASN A 556 -10.01 17.22 26.48
N ARG A 557 -10.30 18.00 25.42
CA ARG A 557 -10.28 19.47 25.49
C ARG A 557 -11.20 20.06 26.58
N ASN A 558 -12.33 19.43 26.88
CA ASN A 558 -13.21 19.89 27.96
C ASN A 558 -12.57 19.71 29.33
N ASP A 559 -11.83 18.62 29.54
CA ASP A 559 -11.10 18.40 30.79
C ASP A 559 -9.97 19.41 30.96
N ILE A 560 -9.21 19.68 29.88
CA ILE A 560 -8.15 20.71 29.87
C ILE A 560 -8.74 22.08 30.25
N ASN A 561 -9.83 22.48 29.61
CA ASN A 561 -10.51 23.75 29.90
C ASN A 561 -11.05 23.81 31.34
N ARG A 562 -11.57 22.70 31.86
CA ARG A 562 -12.09 22.61 33.23
C ARG A 562 -10.96 22.72 34.26
N ILE A 563 -9.84 22.04 34.02
CA ILE A 563 -8.72 21.92 34.96
C ILE A 563 -7.88 23.20 34.97
N LEU A 564 -7.57 23.77 33.80
CA LEU A 564 -6.72 24.95 33.69
C LEU A 564 -7.49 26.28 33.70
N GLY A 565 -8.82 26.25 33.52
CA GLY A 565 -9.63 27.46 33.43
C GLY A 565 -9.12 28.42 32.34
N PRO A 566 -8.99 29.74 32.62
CA PRO A 566 -8.46 30.71 31.65
C PRO A 566 -7.05 30.40 31.14
N ARG A 567 -6.24 29.68 31.92
CA ARG A 567 -4.87 29.30 31.55
C ARG A 567 -4.83 28.20 30.48
N SER A 568 -5.97 27.55 30.16
CA SER A 568 -6.03 26.57 29.06
C SER A 568 -5.66 27.16 27.70
N SER A 569 -5.64 28.49 27.59
CA SER A 569 -5.15 29.25 26.44
C SER A 569 -3.67 29.00 26.09
N CYS A 570 -2.84 28.54 27.04
CA CYS A 570 -1.46 28.16 26.76
C CYS A 570 -1.33 26.77 26.10
N ILE A 571 -2.38 25.94 26.11
CA ILE A 571 -2.37 24.64 25.44
C ILE A 571 -3.02 24.79 24.07
N SER A 572 -2.24 24.50 23.03
CA SER A 572 -2.74 24.54 21.66
C SER A 572 -3.78 23.46 21.35
N PHE A 573 -4.42 23.58 20.18
CA PHE A 573 -5.52 22.73 19.73
C PHE A 573 -5.31 22.28 18.28
N LYS A 574 -5.71 21.03 17.98
CA LYS A 574 -5.53 20.37 16.68
C LYS A 574 -4.07 20.22 16.27
N ASP A 575 -3.21 19.97 17.25
CA ASP A 575 -1.80 19.68 17.08
C ASP A 575 -1.27 18.73 18.17
N SER A 576 -0.02 18.34 18.01
CA SER A 576 0.70 17.47 18.93
C SER A 576 0.95 18.09 20.30
N ALA A 577 0.79 19.41 20.48
CA ALA A 577 1.13 20.11 21.71
C ALA A 577 0.13 19.84 22.85
N CYS A 578 -1.02 19.22 22.55
CA CYS A 578 -1.94 18.72 23.59
C CYS A 578 -1.25 17.81 24.61
N ARG A 579 -0.17 17.09 24.21
CA ARG A 579 0.64 16.24 25.08
C ARG A 579 1.26 16.98 26.27
N CYS A 580 1.50 18.29 26.14
CA CYS A 580 2.01 19.11 27.24
C CYS A 580 1.07 19.07 28.45
N PHE A 581 -0.24 18.95 28.24
CA PHE A 581 -1.18 18.74 29.34
C PHE A 581 -0.90 17.43 30.07
N GLY A 582 -0.62 16.34 29.32
CA GLY A 582 -0.20 15.06 29.88
C GLY A 582 1.06 15.16 30.74
N TYR A 583 2.04 15.94 30.30
CA TYR A 583 3.27 16.20 31.08
C TYR A 583 2.99 16.91 32.39
N MET A 584 2.04 17.85 32.37
CA MET A 584 1.67 18.67 33.52
C MET A 584 0.91 17.86 34.59
N VAL A 585 -0.01 16.98 34.17
CA VAL A 585 -0.83 16.17 35.09
C VAL A 585 -0.11 14.94 35.63
N SER A 586 0.87 14.40 34.90
CA SER A 586 1.72 13.32 35.41
C SER A 586 2.37 13.72 36.74
N LYS A 587 2.37 12.78 37.69
CA LYS A 587 3.00 12.93 39.03
C LYS A 587 4.23 12.04 39.19
N LYS A 588 4.56 11.26 38.17
CA LYS A 588 5.69 10.36 38.18
C LYS A 588 6.97 11.06 37.74
N LYS A 589 8.10 10.55 38.21
CA LYS A 589 9.42 11.16 38.02
C LYS A 589 9.84 11.16 36.55
N TYR A 590 9.52 10.11 35.81
CA TYR A 590 9.89 9.97 34.40
C TYR A 590 8.66 9.96 33.52
N ILE A 591 8.80 10.54 32.33
CA ILE A 591 7.78 10.51 31.29
C ILE A 591 8.40 9.90 30.04
N PHE A 592 7.69 8.95 29.43
CA PHE A 592 7.90 8.54 28.04
C PHE A 592 6.72 9.02 27.21
N THR A 593 6.95 9.59 26.04
CA THR A 593 5.88 10.01 25.12
C THR A 593 6.02 9.31 23.78
N ILE A 594 4.88 8.85 23.27
CA ILE A 594 4.79 8.12 22.00
C ILE A 594 3.49 8.46 21.28
N ASP A 595 3.57 8.62 19.96
CA ASP A 595 2.39 8.91 19.13
C ASP A 595 1.65 7.64 18.69
N ASP A 596 0.36 7.79 18.41
CA ASP A 596 -0.54 6.71 18.00
C ASP A 596 -0.23 6.09 16.62
N ASP A 597 0.72 6.66 15.87
CA ASP A 597 1.26 6.13 14.62
C ASP A 597 2.75 5.71 14.70
N CYS A 598 3.25 5.52 15.91
CA CYS A 598 4.57 4.95 16.20
C CYS A 598 4.45 3.47 16.59
N PHE A 599 5.16 2.60 15.87
CA PHE A 599 5.09 1.14 15.97
C PHE A 599 6.43 0.55 16.42
N VAL A 600 6.37 -0.68 16.93
CA VAL A 600 7.55 -1.42 17.39
C VAL A 600 8.49 -1.68 16.22
N ALA A 601 9.70 -1.15 16.31
CA ALA A 601 10.78 -1.41 15.37
C ALA A 601 11.34 -2.83 15.52
N THR A 602 11.96 -3.35 14.46
CA THR A 602 12.76 -4.58 14.52
C THR A 602 14.23 -4.29 14.28
N ASP A 603 15.11 -4.89 15.07
CA ASP A 603 16.55 -4.83 14.84
C ASP A 603 16.96 -5.65 13.60
N PRO A 604 18.23 -5.58 13.13
CA PRO A 604 18.70 -6.36 11.98
C PRO A 604 18.62 -7.88 12.15
N SER A 605 18.45 -8.39 13.38
CA SER A 605 18.23 -9.82 13.67
C SER A 605 16.75 -10.22 13.60
N GLY A 606 15.85 -9.27 13.35
CA GLY A 606 14.41 -9.47 13.31
C GLY A 606 13.74 -9.44 14.69
N LYS A 607 14.46 -9.07 15.76
CA LYS A 607 13.89 -9.00 17.10
C LYS A 607 13.20 -7.66 17.34
N PRO A 608 12.05 -7.64 18.05
CA PRO A 608 11.41 -6.40 18.47
C PRO A 608 12.33 -5.53 19.34
N VAL A 609 12.40 -4.24 19.03
CA VAL A 609 13.13 -3.24 19.81
C VAL A 609 12.24 -2.74 20.95
N ASN A 610 12.69 -2.94 22.19
CA ASN A 610 12.06 -2.34 23.36
C ASN A 610 12.52 -0.88 23.53
N ALA A 611 11.90 0.03 22.79
CA ALA A 611 12.26 1.45 22.79
C ALA A 611 12.15 2.09 24.18
N LEU A 612 11.11 1.73 24.96
CA LEU A 612 10.91 2.24 26.32
C LEU A 612 12.07 1.86 27.24
N GLU A 613 12.49 0.59 27.25
CA GLU A 613 13.62 0.16 28.09
C GLU A 613 14.93 0.84 27.69
N GLN A 614 15.16 1.06 26.39
CA GLN A 614 16.31 1.80 25.90
C GLN A 614 16.27 3.29 26.30
N HIS A 615 15.10 3.94 26.28
CA HIS A 615 14.94 5.28 26.85
C HIS A 615 15.25 5.32 28.35
N ILE A 616 14.75 4.34 29.12
CA ILE A 616 15.02 4.22 30.55
C ILE A 616 16.53 4.10 30.80
N LYS A 617 17.24 3.24 30.06
CA LYS A 617 18.70 3.11 30.17
C LYS A 617 19.44 4.43 29.89
N ASN A 618 19.00 5.19 28.90
CA ASN A 618 19.60 6.49 28.58
C ASN A 618 19.40 7.52 29.70
N ILE A 619 18.20 7.61 30.29
CA ILE A 619 17.91 8.58 31.35
C ILE A 619 18.63 8.22 32.65
N LEU A 620 18.72 6.92 32.96
CA LEU A 620 19.41 6.43 34.16
C LEU A 620 20.95 6.47 34.06
N SER A 621 21.50 6.71 32.87
CA SER A 621 22.96 6.83 32.68
C SER A 621 23.40 8.29 32.59
N PRO A 622 24.58 8.67 33.09
CA PRO A 622 25.08 10.04 32.98
C PRO A 622 25.36 10.45 31.53
N SER A 623 25.44 11.75 31.28
CA SER A 623 25.76 12.36 29.99
C SER A 623 27.10 13.09 30.03
N THR A 624 27.72 13.30 28.87
CA THR A 624 29.03 13.95 28.69
C THR A 624 29.00 15.24 27.85
N PRO A 625 28.18 16.26 28.19
CA PRO A 625 27.94 17.40 27.29
C PRO A 625 29.14 18.35 27.14
N PHE A 626 30.07 18.36 28.10
CA PHE A 626 31.19 19.32 28.12
C PHE A 626 32.39 18.92 27.27
N PHE A 627 32.46 17.67 26.81
CA PHE A 627 33.53 17.19 25.95
C PHE A 627 32.99 16.13 24.99
N PHE A 628 33.13 16.35 23.68
CA PHE A 628 32.56 15.44 22.69
C PHE A 628 33.35 14.13 22.63
N ASN A 629 32.70 13.02 22.99
CA ASN A 629 33.27 11.68 22.82
C ASN A 629 33.12 11.24 21.36
N THR A 630 34.24 11.05 20.64
CA THR A 630 34.22 10.76 19.18
C THR A 630 33.85 9.31 18.83
N LEU A 631 33.63 8.46 19.83
CA LEU A 631 33.07 7.11 19.66
C LEU A 631 31.57 7.13 20.05
N TYR A 632 31.11 6.11 20.76
CA TYR A 632 29.76 6.03 21.31
C TYR A 632 29.69 6.65 22.71
N ASP A 633 28.48 6.82 23.26
CA ASP A 633 28.30 7.21 24.65
C ASP A 633 29.09 6.27 25.60
N PRO A 634 29.98 6.80 26.47
CA PRO A 634 30.90 5.98 27.24
C PRO A 634 30.22 5.20 28.38
N PHE A 635 28.95 5.50 28.69
CA PHE A 635 28.17 4.78 29.70
C PHE A 635 27.36 3.61 29.11
N ARG A 636 27.53 3.34 27.83
CA ARG A 636 26.93 2.19 27.16
C ARG A 636 27.83 0.96 27.27
N ASP A 637 27.22 -0.21 27.40
CA ASP A 637 27.92 -1.50 27.36
C ASP A 637 28.83 -1.61 26.12
N GLY A 638 30.11 -1.90 26.37
CA GLY A 638 31.12 -2.05 25.30
C GLY A 638 31.74 -0.75 24.79
N ALA A 639 31.42 0.41 25.38
CA ALA A 639 32.06 1.69 25.12
C ALA A 639 32.91 2.17 26.31
N ASP A 640 33.83 3.10 26.05
CA ASP A 640 34.68 3.73 27.07
C ASP A 640 35.04 5.18 26.64
N PHE A 641 35.61 5.94 27.57
CA PHE A 641 36.14 7.27 27.33
C PHE A 641 37.35 7.23 26.37
N VAL A 642 37.31 8.06 25.33
CA VAL A 642 38.44 8.18 24.39
C VAL A 642 39.68 8.82 25.04
N ARG A 643 40.85 8.54 24.45
CA ARG A 643 42.10 9.22 24.80
C ARG A 643 41.92 10.74 24.66
N GLY A 644 42.29 11.48 25.69
CA GLY A 644 42.16 12.94 25.75
C GLY A 644 40.91 13.44 26.46
N TYR A 645 39.95 12.56 26.77
CA TYR A 645 38.79 12.93 27.58
C TYR A 645 39.23 13.21 29.03
N PRO A 646 39.00 14.43 29.58
CA PRO A 646 39.47 14.80 30.92
C PRO A 646 38.92 13.88 32.02
N PHE A 647 39.81 13.35 32.86
CA PHE A 647 39.41 12.46 33.96
C PHE A 647 38.42 13.10 34.94
N SER A 648 38.57 14.41 35.23
CA SER A 648 37.65 15.16 36.09
C SER A 648 36.24 15.30 35.55
N LEU A 649 35.98 14.94 34.29
CA LEU A 649 34.66 15.03 33.65
C LEU A 649 34.01 13.65 33.41
N ARG A 650 34.64 12.56 33.88
CA ARG A 650 34.18 11.19 33.59
C ARG A 650 33.00 10.72 34.42
N GLU A 651 32.67 11.40 35.51
CA GLU A 651 31.43 11.14 36.26
C GLU A 651 30.19 11.58 35.46
N GLY A 652 30.37 12.44 34.46
CA GLY A 652 29.28 12.97 33.65
C GLY A 652 28.35 13.89 34.44
N VAL A 653 27.18 14.14 33.86
CA VAL A 653 26.09 14.90 34.49
C VAL A 653 24.77 14.14 34.38
N PRO A 654 23.76 14.42 35.21
CA PRO A 654 22.44 13.81 35.07
C PRO A 654 21.85 14.02 33.67
N THR A 655 21.24 12.96 33.11
CA THR A 655 20.57 13.02 31.80
C THR A 655 19.12 13.45 31.99
N ALA A 656 18.79 14.65 31.52
CA ALA A 656 17.45 15.20 31.59
C ALA A 656 16.52 14.65 30.50
N VAL A 657 17.06 14.42 29.28
CA VAL A 657 16.26 14.05 28.11
C VAL A 657 16.95 12.95 27.30
N SER A 658 16.14 12.00 26.82
CA SER A 658 16.52 10.92 25.92
C SER A 658 15.65 10.97 24.66
N HIS A 659 16.25 11.30 23.52
CA HIS A 659 15.60 11.45 22.22
C HIS A 659 15.87 10.23 21.32
N GLY A 660 14.82 9.59 20.82
CA GLY A 660 14.93 8.42 19.96
C GLY A 660 14.88 8.74 18.46
N LEU A 661 15.00 7.71 17.62
CA LEU A 661 15.09 7.81 16.16
C LEU A 661 14.07 6.92 15.43
N TRP A 662 13.92 7.13 14.12
CA TRP A 662 12.99 6.38 13.25
C TRP A 662 13.71 5.51 12.23
N LEU A 663 13.32 4.24 12.12
CA LEU A 663 13.94 3.28 11.21
C LEU A 663 13.40 3.27 9.79
N ASN A 664 12.37 4.06 9.45
CA ASN A 664 11.74 4.00 8.13
C ASN A 664 11.56 5.36 7.46
N ILE A 665 10.91 6.33 8.09
CA ILE A 665 10.64 7.65 7.52
C ILE A 665 11.59 8.63 8.19
N PRO A 666 12.56 9.19 7.44
CA PRO A 666 13.41 10.25 7.97
C PRO A 666 12.57 11.47 8.34
N ASP A 667 12.91 12.13 9.45
CA ASP A 667 12.28 13.38 9.87
C ASP A 667 12.85 14.57 9.09
N TYR A 668 12.51 14.61 7.80
CA TYR A 668 12.87 15.68 6.88
C TYR A 668 11.89 16.85 6.99
N ASP A 669 12.34 18.07 6.69
CA ASP A 669 11.44 19.20 6.43
C ASP A 669 10.54 18.94 5.21
N ALA A 670 9.39 19.60 5.13
CA ALA A 670 8.42 19.38 4.06
C ALA A 670 9.00 19.58 2.64
N PRO A 671 9.80 20.61 2.33
CA PRO A 671 10.49 20.71 1.04
C PRO A 671 11.35 19.49 0.71
N THR A 672 12.20 19.05 1.64
CA THR A 672 13.07 17.89 1.47
C THR A 672 12.24 16.62 1.25
N GLN A 673 11.13 16.46 1.96
CA GLN A 673 10.20 15.35 1.75
C GLN A 673 9.56 15.38 0.36
N LEU A 674 9.23 16.56 -0.16
CA LEU A 674 8.64 16.73 -1.49
C LEU A 674 9.61 16.33 -2.61
N VAL A 675 10.91 16.57 -2.43
CA VAL A 675 11.94 16.15 -3.39
C VAL A 675 12.40 14.70 -3.20
N LYS A 676 12.22 14.13 -2.00
CA LYS A 676 12.61 12.76 -1.63
C LYS A 676 11.44 11.92 -1.10
N PRO A 677 10.28 11.84 -1.80
CA PRO A 677 9.06 11.24 -1.25
C PRO A 677 9.15 9.72 -1.03
N LEU A 678 10.06 9.06 -1.76
CA LEU A 678 10.29 7.62 -1.69
C LEU A 678 11.50 7.24 -0.83
N GLU A 679 12.27 8.22 -0.34
CA GLU A 679 13.44 7.92 0.46
C GLU A 679 13.00 7.38 1.82
N ARG A 680 13.65 6.31 2.26
CA ARG A 680 13.40 5.66 3.54
C ARG A 680 14.73 5.47 4.24
N ASN A 681 14.74 5.65 5.56
CA ASN A 681 15.85 5.17 6.35
C ASN A 681 15.84 3.64 6.28
N THR A 682 16.97 3.04 5.94
CA THR A 682 17.14 1.57 5.88
C THR A 682 18.30 1.11 6.74
N ARG A 683 18.97 2.07 7.40
CA ARG A 683 20.17 1.82 8.19
C ARG A 683 19.79 1.86 9.66
N PHE A 684 19.96 0.72 10.31
CA PHE A 684 19.97 0.67 11.76
C PHE A 684 21.32 1.21 12.25
N VAL A 685 21.31 2.32 12.99
CA VAL A 685 22.52 2.87 13.61
C VAL A 685 22.50 2.54 15.09
N ASP A 686 23.30 1.56 15.49
CA ASP A 686 23.38 1.11 16.87
C ASP A 686 24.22 2.06 17.74
N ALA A 687 23.78 3.31 17.92
CA ALA A 687 24.53 4.34 18.63
C ALA A 687 23.65 5.13 19.61
N VAL A 688 24.26 5.53 20.73
CA VAL A 688 23.76 6.56 21.65
C VAL A 688 24.85 7.61 21.73
N LEU A 689 24.48 8.89 21.71
CA LEU A 689 25.38 10.03 21.77
C LEU A 689 24.82 11.07 22.75
N THR A 690 25.71 11.72 23.50
CA THR A 690 25.36 12.94 24.23
C THR A 690 25.43 14.14 23.28
N ILE A 691 24.42 15.01 23.33
CA ILE A 691 24.40 16.28 22.57
C ILE A 691 25.33 17.29 23.28
N PRO A 692 26.37 17.83 22.62
CA PRO A 692 27.32 18.73 23.26
C PRO A 692 26.68 20.03 23.77
N LYS A 693 27.30 20.63 24.79
CA LYS A 693 26.94 21.97 25.26
C LYS A 693 27.00 22.99 24.13
N GLY A 694 26.01 23.89 24.05
CA GLY A 694 25.90 24.93 23.03
C GLY A 694 25.45 24.44 21.65
N THR A 695 25.14 23.15 21.50
CA THR A 695 24.66 22.58 20.23
C THR A 695 23.14 22.38 20.27
N LEU A 696 22.42 22.99 19.33
CA LEU A 696 21.00 22.76 19.13
C LEU A 696 20.75 21.47 18.35
N PHE A 697 19.57 20.89 18.50
CA PHE A 697 19.14 19.70 17.76
C PHE A 697 17.64 19.77 17.42
N PRO A 698 17.20 19.10 16.35
CA PRO A 698 15.79 19.02 16.01
C PRO A 698 15.14 17.91 16.86
N MET A 699 14.66 18.26 18.05
CA MET A 699 13.92 17.34 18.90
C MET A 699 12.57 17.03 18.28
N CYS A 700 12.19 15.75 18.28
CA CYS A 700 10.84 15.33 17.96
C CYS A 700 10.12 14.78 19.19
N GLY A 701 8.84 15.15 19.34
CA GLY A 701 8.01 14.73 20.47
C GLY A 701 7.47 13.30 20.41
N MET A 702 7.57 12.61 19.26
CA MET A 702 6.89 11.33 19.03
C MET A 702 7.59 10.09 19.63
N ASN A 703 8.86 10.23 20.04
CA ASN A 703 9.68 9.15 20.60
C ASN A 703 10.72 9.74 21.55
N LEU A 704 10.26 10.14 22.73
CA LEU A 704 11.02 10.96 23.65
C LEU A 704 10.75 10.53 25.08
N ALA A 705 11.78 10.52 25.91
CA ALA A 705 11.62 10.36 27.35
C ALA A 705 12.43 11.43 28.10
N PHE A 706 11.98 11.82 29.29
CA PHE A 706 12.67 12.81 30.12
C PHE A 706 12.43 12.60 31.62
N ASP A 707 13.37 13.10 32.42
CA ASP A 707 13.22 13.24 33.87
C ASP A 707 12.43 14.53 34.15
N ARG A 708 11.20 14.35 34.60
CA ARG A 708 10.23 15.42 34.84
C ARG A 708 10.70 16.36 35.95
N ASP A 709 11.39 15.84 36.96
CA ASP A 709 11.87 16.65 38.07
C ASP A 709 13.04 17.54 37.64
N LEU A 710 13.86 17.08 36.69
CA LEU A 710 15.00 17.84 36.17
C LEU A 710 14.63 18.88 35.12
N ILE A 711 13.60 18.63 34.29
CA ILE A 711 13.34 19.48 33.10
C ILE A 711 11.86 19.68 32.74
N GLY A 712 10.93 19.08 33.48
CA GLY A 712 9.49 19.08 33.18
C GLY A 712 8.89 20.45 32.83
N PRO A 713 9.13 21.52 33.62
CA PRO A 713 8.60 22.85 33.32
C PRO A 713 9.08 23.43 31.98
N ALA A 714 10.19 22.96 31.42
CA ALA A 714 10.70 23.39 30.11
C ALA A 714 10.12 22.58 28.93
N MET A 715 9.44 21.46 29.19
CA MET A 715 8.85 20.58 28.18
C MET A 715 7.53 21.14 27.62
N TYR A 716 7.58 22.35 27.06
CA TYR A 716 6.46 23.05 26.48
C TYR A 716 6.65 23.31 24.99
N PHE A 717 5.67 22.85 24.21
CA PHE A 717 5.68 22.82 22.75
C PHE A 717 5.21 24.15 22.13
N GLY A 718 4.80 25.12 22.96
CA GLY A 718 4.41 26.44 22.51
C GLY A 718 3.00 26.52 21.94
N LEU A 719 2.69 27.65 21.34
CA LEU A 719 1.42 27.92 20.65
C LEU A 719 1.58 27.74 19.15
N MET A 720 1.62 26.51 18.66
CA MET A 720 1.59 26.26 17.21
C MET A 720 0.21 25.69 16.82
N GLY A 721 -0.07 25.26 15.59
CA GLY A 721 -1.36 24.63 15.26
C GLY A 721 -2.44 25.56 14.72
N ASP A 722 -3.71 25.15 14.81
CA ASP A 722 -4.82 25.81 14.10
C ASP A 722 -5.01 27.26 14.58
N GLY A 723 -4.97 28.22 13.64
CA GLY A 723 -5.13 29.64 13.92
C GLY A 723 -3.85 30.36 14.38
N GLN A 724 -2.71 29.68 14.43
CA GLN A 724 -1.39 30.30 14.62
C GLN A 724 -0.69 30.48 13.25
N PRO A 725 0.22 31.47 13.12
CA PRO A 725 0.93 31.69 11.86
C PRO A 725 1.91 30.56 11.49
N ILE A 726 2.27 29.71 12.46
CA ILE A 726 3.11 28.54 12.30
C ILE A 726 2.38 27.30 12.83
N GLY A 727 2.32 26.24 12.01
CA GLY A 727 1.48 25.06 12.27
C GLY A 727 2.24 23.76 12.55
N ARG A 728 3.57 23.81 12.52
CA ARG A 728 4.56 22.75 12.81
C ARG A 728 5.86 23.48 13.17
N TYR A 729 6.70 22.90 14.04
CA TYR A 729 7.97 23.39 14.65
C TYR A 729 7.94 23.39 16.20
N ASP A 730 6.84 22.92 16.78
CA ASP A 730 6.53 22.94 18.21
C ASP A 730 7.49 22.09 19.05
N ASP A 731 7.83 20.91 18.53
CA ASP A 731 8.82 20.01 19.11
C ASP A 731 10.25 20.54 18.99
N MET A 732 10.63 21.11 17.85
CA MET A 732 11.94 21.77 17.69
C MET A 732 12.08 22.96 18.64
N TRP A 733 11.04 23.78 18.78
CA TRP A 733 11.01 24.90 19.73
C TRP A 733 11.20 24.43 21.17
N ALA A 734 10.43 23.42 21.60
CA ALA A 734 10.59 22.80 22.91
C ALA A 734 12.02 22.28 23.10
N GLY A 735 12.57 21.59 22.09
CA GLY A 735 13.93 21.07 22.11
C GLY A 735 14.99 22.15 22.30
N TRP A 736 14.87 23.29 21.62
CA TRP A 736 15.82 24.40 21.74
C TRP A 736 15.71 25.10 23.10
N CYS A 737 14.50 25.34 23.60
CA CYS A 737 14.30 25.88 24.94
C CYS A 737 14.91 24.96 26.01
N THR A 738 14.56 23.67 25.94
CA THR A 738 15.10 22.64 26.83
C THR A 738 16.62 22.60 26.76
N LYS A 739 17.21 22.67 25.56
CA LYS A 739 18.66 22.60 25.40
C LYS A 739 19.39 23.76 26.06
N VAL A 740 18.91 25.00 25.87
CA VAL A 740 19.47 26.19 26.53
C VAL A 740 19.44 26.03 28.05
N ILE A 741 18.33 25.53 28.59
CA ILE A 741 18.15 25.37 30.03
C ILE A 741 19.01 24.23 30.58
N THR A 742 19.08 23.08 29.89
CA THR A 742 19.96 21.99 30.31
C THR A 742 21.43 22.41 30.30
N ASP A 743 21.87 23.21 29.31
CA ASP A 743 23.24 23.69 29.24
C ASP A 743 23.60 24.68 30.34
N HIS A 744 22.63 25.48 30.76
CA HIS A 744 22.75 26.44 31.86
C HIS A 744 22.80 25.73 33.22
N LEU A 745 21.91 24.76 33.43
CA LEU A 745 21.80 24.01 34.69
C LEU A 745 22.81 22.86 34.82
N GLY A 746 23.62 22.61 33.79
CA GLY A 746 24.63 21.55 33.80
C GLY A 746 24.06 20.14 33.68
N LEU A 747 23.00 19.98 32.88
CA LEU A 747 22.31 18.72 32.59
C LEU A 747 22.63 18.22 31.18
N GLY A 748 22.40 16.94 30.93
CA GLY A 748 22.66 16.29 29.66
C GLY A 748 21.43 15.93 28.86
N VAL A 749 21.61 15.86 27.54
CA VAL A 749 20.62 15.34 26.58
C VAL A 749 21.29 14.25 25.75
N LYS A 750 20.65 13.07 25.67
CA LYS A 750 21.10 11.98 24.81
C LYS A 750 20.20 11.84 23.58
N THR A 751 20.78 11.42 22.47
CA THR A 751 20.07 11.07 21.24
C THR A 751 20.64 9.79 20.62
N GLY A 752 19.84 9.06 19.87
CA GLY A 752 20.25 7.83 19.20
C GLY A 752 19.22 6.73 19.40
N LEU A 753 19.65 5.55 19.84
CA LEU A 753 18.71 4.59 20.41
C LEU A 753 17.93 5.27 21.53
N PRO A 754 16.61 5.14 21.58
CA PRO A 754 15.84 4.05 20.96
C PRO A 754 15.21 4.30 19.60
N TYR A 755 14.92 3.20 18.89
CA TYR A 755 14.24 3.22 17.59
C TYR A 755 12.76 2.86 17.65
N ILE A 756 11.98 3.56 16.83
CA ILE A 756 10.60 3.20 16.47
C ILE A 756 10.41 3.13 14.96
N TYR A 757 9.29 2.56 14.54
CA TYR A 757 8.81 2.55 13.16
C TYR A 757 7.64 3.53 13.02
N HIS A 758 7.75 4.56 12.20
CA HIS A 758 6.73 5.61 12.12
C HIS A 758 5.82 5.43 10.88
N SER A 759 4.51 5.27 11.06
CA SER A 759 3.55 5.17 9.95
C SER A 759 2.94 6.53 9.64
N LYS A 760 3.64 7.31 8.81
CA LYS A 760 3.27 8.71 8.56
C LYS A 760 1.90 8.85 7.87
N ALA A 761 0.97 9.51 8.56
CA ALA A 761 -0.33 9.89 8.00
C ALA A 761 -0.36 11.30 7.37
N SER A 762 0.69 12.12 7.56
CA SER A 762 0.69 13.53 7.17
C SER A 762 1.12 13.78 5.71
N ASN A 763 0.45 14.73 5.07
CA ASN A 763 0.68 15.13 3.68
C ASN A 763 1.80 16.21 3.59
N PRO A 764 2.90 15.97 2.86
CA PRO A 764 4.00 16.93 2.75
C PRO A 764 3.61 18.32 2.23
N PHE A 765 2.60 18.45 1.36
CA PHE A 765 2.14 19.77 0.91
C PHE A 765 1.36 20.52 2.00
N VAL A 766 0.59 19.80 2.82
CA VAL A 766 -0.08 20.39 3.99
C VAL A 766 0.97 20.81 5.01
N ASN A 767 1.98 19.97 5.25
CA ASN A 767 3.09 20.30 6.12
C ASN A 767 3.86 21.51 5.60
N LEU A 768 4.12 21.62 4.29
CA LEU A 768 4.79 22.80 3.72
C LEU A 768 4.02 24.09 4.02
N ARG A 769 2.68 24.08 3.92
CA ARG A 769 1.85 25.24 4.29
C ARG A 769 1.87 25.55 5.79
N LYS A 770 2.11 24.54 6.63
CA LYS A 770 2.25 24.72 8.08
C LYS A 770 3.66 25.20 8.46
N GLU A 771 4.66 24.81 7.69
CA GLU A 771 6.09 25.03 7.95
C GLU A 771 6.67 26.27 7.26
N TYR A 772 6.08 26.79 6.18
CA TYR A 772 6.74 27.80 5.33
C TYR A 772 7.24 29.04 6.09
N LYS A 773 6.49 29.53 7.09
CA LYS A 773 6.96 30.63 7.94
C LYS A 773 8.11 30.19 8.83
N GLY A 774 8.04 29.00 9.43
CA GLY A 774 9.11 28.41 10.23
C GLY A 774 10.42 28.26 9.45
N ILE A 775 10.34 27.81 8.20
CA ILE A 775 11.50 27.67 7.29
C ILE A 775 12.18 29.03 7.06
N PHE A 776 11.42 30.12 7.00
CA PHE A 776 11.99 31.46 6.85
C PHE A 776 12.48 32.02 8.19
N TRP A 777 11.69 31.88 9.26
CA TRP A 777 12.00 32.42 10.58
C TRP A 777 13.13 31.69 11.29
N GLN A 778 13.47 30.47 10.91
CA GLN A 778 14.60 29.75 11.51
C GLN A 778 15.93 30.50 11.36
N GLU A 779 16.07 31.34 10.32
CA GLU A 779 17.24 32.22 10.12
C GLU A 779 17.40 33.26 11.25
N GLU A 780 16.32 33.56 11.98
CA GLU A 780 16.34 34.44 13.17
C GLU A 780 16.27 33.64 14.48
N ILE A 781 15.46 32.58 14.51
CA ILE A 781 15.23 31.77 15.73
C ILE A 781 16.49 30.99 16.13
N ILE A 782 17.21 30.39 15.18
CA ILE A 782 18.40 29.57 15.49
C ILE A 782 19.52 30.44 16.07
N PRO A 783 19.91 31.59 15.44
CA PRO A 783 20.90 32.49 16.03
C PRO A 783 20.48 33.04 17.40
N PHE A 784 19.18 33.29 17.61
CA PHE A 784 18.67 33.67 18.91
C PHE A 784 18.99 32.60 19.97
N PHE A 785 18.64 31.33 19.75
CA PHE A 785 18.90 30.27 20.73
C PHE A 785 20.40 29.99 20.91
N GLN A 786 21.20 30.10 19.85
CA GLN A 786 22.67 29.96 19.93
C GLN A 786 23.33 31.07 20.76
N SER A 787 22.73 32.25 20.80
CA SER A 787 23.23 33.41 21.56
C SER A 787 22.52 33.64 22.90
N ALA A 788 21.50 32.84 23.22
CA ALA A 788 20.78 32.94 24.48
C ALA A 788 21.71 32.62 25.65
N VAL A 789 21.79 33.53 26.60
CA VAL A 789 22.55 33.37 27.85
C VAL A 789 21.59 33.68 28.99
N LEU A 790 21.47 32.74 29.92
CA LEU A 790 20.65 32.92 31.12
C LEU A 790 21.50 33.46 32.28
N PRO A 791 20.95 34.36 33.11
CA PRO A 791 21.59 34.85 34.33
C PRO A 791 21.95 33.73 35.30
N LYS A 792 23.06 33.88 36.04
CA LYS A 792 23.54 32.84 36.97
C LYS A 792 22.60 32.58 38.16
N ASP A 793 21.74 33.55 38.49
CA ASP A 793 20.71 33.46 39.51
C ASP A 793 19.45 32.71 39.04
N CYS A 794 19.31 32.42 37.74
CA CYS A 794 18.33 31.46 37.24
C CYS A 794 18.78 30.04 37.59
N THR A 795 18.45 29.57 38.80
CA THR A 795 18.87 28.25 39.30
C THR A 795 17.79 27.17 39.22
N THR A 796 16.58 27.51 38.76
CA THR A 796 15.46 26.56 38.59
C THR A 796 14.98 26.56 37.14
N VAL A 797 14.38 25.46 36.70
CA VAL A 797 13.83 25.34 35.34
C VAL A 797 12.78 26.43 35.07
N GLN A 798 11.89 26.68 36.03
CA GLN A 798 10.89 27.74 35.96
C GLN A 798 11.53 29.13 35.77
N ALA A 799 12.52 29.47 36.61
CA ALA A 799 13.20 30.76 36.51
C ALA A 799 13.92 30.93 35.17
N CYS A 800 14.58 29.86 34.70
CA CYS A 800 15.21 29.83 33.39
C CYS A 800 14.20 30.01 32.24
N TYR A 801 13.06 29.32 32.29
CA TYR A 801 12.03 29.38 31.23
C TYR A 801 11.33 30.74 31.20
N ILE A 802 11.03 31.33 32.37
CA ILE A 802 10.51 32.70 32.49
C ILE A 802 11.52 33.70 31.92
N GLU A 803 12.79 33.59 32.26
CA GLU A 803 13.80 34.51 31.73
C GLU A 803 13.97 34.37 30.21
N LEU A 804 13.96 33.14 29.70
CA LEU A 804 13.97 32.88 28.26
C LEU A 804 12.74 33.49 27.57
N SER A 805 11.55 33.44 28.18
CA SER A 805 10.34 34.07 27.63
C SER A 805 10.49 35.59 27.47
N LYS A 806 11.16 36.27 28.42
CA LYS A 806 11.46 37.71 28.31
C LYS A 806 12.39 37.98 27.12
N GLN A 807 13.43 37.16 26.95
CA GLN A 807 14.34 37.29 25.81
C GLN A 807 13.64 37.02 24.48
N VAL A 808 12.71 36.06 24.41
CA VAL A 808 11.87 35.82 23.23
C VAL A 808 11.04 37.07 22.91
N LYS A 809 10.39 37.65 23.91
CA LYS A 809 9.58 38.88 23.76
C LYS A 809 10.42 40.06 23.30
N GLU A 810 11.60 40.24 23.87
CA GLU A 810 12.49 41.34 23.51
C GLU A 810 13.07 41.19 22.09
N LYS A 811 13.49 39.98 21.72
CA LYS A 811 14.32 39.77 20.52
C LYS A 811 13.55 39.23 19.32
N LEU A 812 12.52 38.41 19.51
CA LEU A 812 11.81 37.76 18.41
C LEU A 812 10.48 38.42 18.05
N SER A 813 9.89 39.27 18.91
CA SER A 813 8.67 40.01 18.58
C SER A 813 8.82 40.98 17.40
N LYS A 814 10.07 41.39 17.10
CA LYS A 814 10.40 42.15 15.88
C LYS A 814 10.22 41.33 14.58
N VAL A 815 10.23 40.00 14.68
CA VAL A 815 10.06 39.09 13.54
C VAL A 815 8.58 38.96 13.19
N ASP A 816 7.73 38.74 14.18
CA ASP A 816 6.26 38.69 14.05
C ASP A 816 5.60 38.87 15.44
N PRO A 817 4.47 39.59 15.56
CA PRO A 817 3.74 39.76 16.84
C PRO A 817 3.32 38.46 17.51
N TYR A 818 3.30 37.34 16.77
CA TYR A 818 3.14 36.01 17.33
C TYR A 818 4.11 35.70 18.47
N PHE A 819 5.36 36.15 18.41
CA PHE A 819 6.34 35.86 19.45
C PHE A 819 6.05 36.58 20.78
N ASP A 820 5.36 37.73 20.76
CA ASP A 820 4.83 38.35 21.99
C ASP A 820 3.81 37.43 22.66
N LYS A 821 2.86 36.92 21.87
CA LYS A 821 1.83 36.00 22.35
C LYS A 821 2.44 34.68 22.83
N LEU A 822 3.45 34.17 22.13
CA LEU A 822 4.15 32.95 22.52
C LEU A 822 4.89 33.15 23.85
N ALA A 823 5.58 34.29 24.05
CA ALA A 823 6.24 34.61 25.30
C ALA A 823 5.25 34.70 26.47
N ASP A 824 4.09 35.34 26.28
CA ASP A 824 3.04 35.41 27.30
C ASP A 824 2.46 34.01 27.61
N ALA A 825 2.35 33.15 26.60
CA ALA A 825 1.93 31.76 26.78
C ALA A 825 2.98 30.90 27.51
N MET A 826 4.27 31.15 27.31
CA MET A 826 5.36 30.51 28.07
C MET A 826 5.25 30.84 29.56
N VAL A 827 4.94 32.09 29.92
CA VAL A 827 4.71 32.49 31.32
C VAL A 827 3.45 31.80 31.86
N THR A 828 2.35 31.85 31.12
CA THR A 828 1.08 31.21 31.49
C THR A 828 1.26 29.70 31.72
N TRP A 829 2.09 29.05 30.91
CA TRP A 829 2.45 27.64 31.05
C TRP A 829 3.14 27.36 32.40
N ILE A 830 4.12 28.18 32.80
CA ILE A 830 4.81 28.02 34.09
C ILE A 830 3.85 28.26 35.26
N GLU A 831 2.98 29.27 35.17
CA GLU A 831 1.97 29.52 36.20
C GLU A 831 1.00 28.33 36.36
N ALA A 832 0.53 27.77 35.24
CA ALA A 832 -0.33 26.59 35.24
C ALA A 832 0.41 25.35 35.78
N TRP A 833 1.69 25.20 35.44
CA TRP A 833 2.52 24.11 35.93
C TRP A 833 2.67 24.19 37.46
N ASP A 834 3.04 25.33 38.01
CA ASP A 834 3.27 25.52 39.45
C ASP A 834 1.98 25.41 40.26
N GLU A 835 0.83 25.83 39.70
CA GLU A 835 -0.48 25.65 40.32
C GLU A 835 -0.86 24.17 40.46
N LEU A 836 -0.66 23.37 39.41
CA LEU A 836 -0.95 21.93 39.43
C LEU A 836 0.13 21.11 40.13
N ASN A 837 1.34 21.67 40.30
CA ASN A 837 2.51 21.00 40.86
C ASN A 837 3.21 21.91 41.89
N PRO A 838 2.54 22.23 43.01
CA PRO A 838 3.09 23.13 44.01
C PRO A 838 4.33 22.51 44.69
N ASN A 839 5.40 23.30 44.80
CA ASN A 839 6.62 22.88 45.49
C ASN A 839 6.45 23.00 47.03
N GLY A 840 6.32 21.89 47.78
CA GLY A 840 6.41 21.92 49.25
C GLY A 840 6.00 20.65 50.01
N PRO A 841 6.52 20.43 51.24
CA PRO A 841 6.56 19.14 51.96
C PRO A 841 5.27 18.80 52.74
N GLY A 842 4.09 19.04 52.13
CA GLY A 842 2.79 18.92 52.80
C GLY A 842 1.64 18.38 51.94
N ALA A 843 1.92 17.81 50.76
CA ALA A 843 0.89 17.25 49.90
C ALA A 843 0.45 15.85 50.39
N LYS A 844 -0.32 15.80 51.48
CA LYS A 844 -1.24 14.68 51.69
C LYS A 844 -2.28 14.72 50.57
N LEU A 845 -2.07 13.84 49.59
CA LEU A 845 -2.98 13.54 48.49
C LEU A 845 -4.40 13.32 49.01
N ALA A 846 -5.32 14.23 48.67
CA ALA A 846 -6.73 13.93 48.73
C ALA A 846 -7.04 12.99 47.56
N ASN A 847 -7.17 11.68 47.85
CA ASN A 847 -7.70 10.70 46.93
C ASN A 847 -9.15 11.07 46.58
N GLY A 848 -9.33 11.89 45.55
CA GLY A 848 -10.61 12.08 44.90
C GLY A 848 -10.97 10.78 44.18
N LYS A 849 -12.11 10.19 44.57
CA LYS A 849 -12.65 8.99 43.91
C LYS A 849 -12.86 9.26 42.41
N ALA A 850 -12.31 8.36 41.60
CA ALA A 850 -12.52 8.30 40.16
C ALA A 850 -14.03 8.26 39.82
N LYS A 851 -14.40 8.96 38.74
CA LYS A 851 -15.65 8.79 38.02
C LYS A 851 -15.35 8.26 36.62
#